data_AF-A0A8E5HPG4-F1
#
_entry.id   AF-A0A8E5HPG4-F1
#
_cell.length_a   1.000
_cell.length_b   1.000
_cell.length_c   1.000
_cell.angle_alpha   90.00
_cell.angle_beta   90.00
_cell.angle_gamma   90.00
#
_symmetry.space_group_name_H-M   'P 1'
#
loop_
_entity.id
_entity.type
_entity.pdbx_description
1 polymer ?
#
loop_
_entity_poly.entity_id
_entity_poly.type
_entity_poly.pdbx_seq_one_letter_code
_entity_poly.pdbx_strand_id
1 'polypeptide(L)'
;MWELSPNSEAVSGCKGRLKRYFPEVAVSIPDNEIKPPRFVDFLSHTLATLSHQDCKHMTPKLSAPERPTATDTTSPVLVTELLYAFLLSFPKARPGTMGVWKFTRDDVIMKSATTTPWRRSPLWLSLRVTLHLLLGSHEHQGANLYKKAMAHFMSCLLDSALKEKLKSETIFCMVKKLSRRVRKLVLTEDEPWMAVVSGILATATENMNQNWSRVILKNSRDMKLSSIAASKILRDTKLDLPGLDAFIAGIARRAQTTPSSVNPQSHLLSFLHTNLPTLEISELDKEYQNFNLFLFEAWVARSLDAWIDANTADINTCSQLCDLASQYFRIAVDLYRDNPMDISRMVLTILELWIACDKSALATNDQLHLFSPEIPSTIWDALLLSSKEDMQRLGKAERYLNSRYDAIKCETSIFDGIGARDSFVTKTFDKNESYQKSWQAKKKRADKCRQKKKEELCMMIEKYNSLMDVYIRGSCDFDEPELDGSEGEIRHSASCTRCRQKAEAERLKIDVLESPLPSNPDKYKAIVFELSPPLSFQAWRDFTYFFLTDVLSQSQQIERNDKKTAGSKVYLTDYANESGWTDLLASNARIMVILEEKKNFRPLKVHPELQLDQIFVDCTRRWRYVDTTTFKELSVIPPSALPQMCSVRLPASAATLQRFADQSAEQKASSLSNEAIAYQHRRPAHISSHEHTCMALLAQGHHTRWLNILQHLAIPKVDLKKPETALILLQVSCQAGTACATIARESHQLLECPIFTAKLLDVIGLWIEKIKTNWEYNTALWVLVMLITRVLSIGPSDVLGTATACLSMCRGIAFKWTEELQSKAAEETEGSRHAE
;
A
#
# COMPACT_ATOMS: atom_id res chain seq x y z
N MET A 1 57.63 17.68 -9.64
CA MET A 1 57.02 17.29 -8.35
C MET A 1 55.57 16.91 -8.58
N TRP A 2 55.07 15.83 -7.96
CA TRP A 2 53.70 15.35 -8.16
C TRP A 2 53.21 14.48 -7.02
N GLU A 3 51.90 14.46 -6.84
CA GLU A 3 51.21 13.56 -5.93
C GLU A 3 51.22 12.10 -6.44
N LEU A 4 51.49 11.12 -5.57
CA LEU A 4 51.45 9.70 -5.96
C LEU A 4 50.08 9.06 -5.78
N SER A 5 49.40 9.31 -4.67
CA SER A 5 48.07 8.77 -4.36
C SER A 5 47.06 9.90 -4.28
N PRO A 6 45.99 9.88 -5.09
CA PRO A 6 44.93 10.89 -5.01
C PRO A 6 44.06 10.68 -3.78
N ASN A 7 43.45 11.76 -3.28
CA ASN A 7 42.50 11.71 -2.17
C ASN A 7 41.32 10.75 -2.45
N SER A 8 40.68 10.25 -1.39
CA SER A 8 39.61 9.25 -1.51
C SER A 8 38.40 9.77 -2.29
N GLU A 9 38.07 11.05 -2.12
CA GLU A 9 36.94 11.70 -2.78
C GLU A 9 37.12 11.75 -4.30
N ALA A 10 38.30 12.11 -4.80
CA ALA A 10 38.57 12.16 -6.23
C ALA A 10 38.52 10.77 -6.88
N VAL A 11 38.84 9.69 -6.13
CA VAL A 11 38.71 8.32 -6.63
C VAL A 11 37.25 7.87 -6.63
N SER A 12 36.53 8.06 -5.54
CA SER A 12 35.13 7.62 -5.38
C SER A 12 34.14 8.43 -6.22
N GLY A 13 34.38 9.74 -6.39
CA GLY A 13 33.54 10.65 -7.17
C GLY A 13 33.76 10.55 -8.68
N CYS A 14 34.87 9.96 -9.15
CA CYS A 14 35.17 9.88 -10.57
C CYS A 14 34.41 8.73 -11.26
N LYS A 15 33.49 9.08 -12.17
CA LYS A 15 32.90 8.10 -13.09
C LYS A 15 33.91 7.74 -14.19
N GLY A 16 34.45 6.53 -14.15
CA GLY A 16 35.33 6.01 -15.20
C GLY A 16 36.80 5.96 -14.79
N ARG A 17 37.66 6.83 -15.35
CA ARG A 17 39.11 6.85 -15.06
C ARG A 17 39.56 8.25 -14.66
N LEU A 18 40.22 8.36 -13.51
CA LEU A 18 40.76 9.62 -13.03
C LEU A 18 41.92 10.06 -13.94
N LYS A 19 41.78 11.22 -14.59
CA LYS A 19 42.78 11.79 -15.49
C LYS A 19 43.69 12.73 -14.69
N ARG A 20 44.98 12.40 -14.61
CA ARG A 20 45.98 13.15 -13.82
C ARG A 20 47.16 13.54 -14.71
N TYR A 21 47.74 14.72 -14.47
CA TYR A 21 48.90 15.26 -15.18
C TYR A 21 50.16 15.10 -14.33
N PHE A 22 51.27 14.68 -14.95
CA PHE A 22 52.52 14.41 -14.26
C PHE A 22 53.73 14.94 -15.04
N PRO A 23 54.68 15.64 -14.42
CA PRO A 23 54.61 16.20 -13.07
C PRO A 23 53.43 17.18 -12.94
N GLU A 24 52.91 17.36 -11.73
CA GLU A 24 51.86 18.35 -11.45
C GLU A 24 52.42 19.77 -11.53
N VAL A 25 53.61 19.94 -10.96
CA VAL A 25 54.42 21.15 -11.11
C VAL A 25 55.87 20.78 -11.45
N ALA A 26 56.50 21.59 -12.29
CA ALA A 26 57.90 21.43 -12.67
C ALA A 26 58.59 22.79 -12.66
N VAL A 27 59.88 22.79 -12.35
CA VAL A 27 60.73 23.99 -12.37
C VAL A 27 62.02 23.66 -13.10
N SER A 28 62.45 24.57 -13.98
CA SER A 28 63.73 24.56 -14.66
C SER A 28 64.61 25.61 -14.03
N ILE A 29 65.77 25.20 -13.52
CA ILE A 29 66.73 26.06 -12.82
C ILE A 29 68.04 25.98 -13.60
N PRO A 30 68.69 27.12 -13.91
CA PRO A 30 69.99 27.12 -14.57
C PRO A 30 71.08 26.41 -13.77
N ASP A 31 71.98 25.69 -14.45
CA ASP A 31 73.07 24.93 -13.81
C ASP A 31 73.96 25.78 -12.88
N ASN A 32 74.15 27.06 -13.19
CA ASN A 32 74.97 27.97 -12.38
C ASN A 32 74.33 28.29 -11.02
N GLU A 33 73.01 28.15 -10.87
CA GLU A 33 72.27 28.35 -9.61
C GLU A 33 72.18 27.06 -8.79
N ILE A 34 72.36 25.89 -9.43
CA ILE A 34 72.32 24.55 -8.78
C ILE A 34 73.68 24.16 -8.20
N LYS A 35 74.77 24.54 -8.86
CA LYS A 35 76.16 24.19 -8.47
C LYS A 35 76.62 24.69 -7.09
N PRO A 36 76.15 25.82 -6.55
CA PRO A 36 76.54 26.25 -5.21
C PRO A 36 76.17 25.21 -4.13
N PRO A 37 77.08 24.88 -3.19
CA PRO A 37 76.81 23.88 -2.14
C PRO A 37 75.53 24.14 -1.36
N ARG A 38 75.22 25.43 -1.11
CA ARG A 38 74.01 25.87 -0.41
C ARG A 38 72.71 25.38 -1.02
N PHE A 39 72.62 25.29 -2.35
CA PHE A 39 71.42 24.78 -3.02
C PHE A 39 71.21 23.29 -2.74
N VAL A 40 72.29 22.52 -2.86
CA VAL A 40 72.30 21.07 -2.62
C VAL A 40 72.06 20.78 -1.14
N ASP A 41 72.66 21.54 -0.24
CA ASP A 41 72.44 21.44 1.21
C ASP A 41 70.98 21.74 1.58
N PHE A 42 70.42 22.84 1.04
CA PHE A 42 69.01 23.17 1.25
C PHE A 42 68.09 22.07 0.73
N LEU A 43 68.29 21.62 -0.51
CA LEU A 43 67.41 20.65 -1.14
C LEU A 43 67.49 19.29 -0.44
N SER A 44 68.71 18.84 -0.13
CA SER A 44 68.92 17.58 0.61
C SER A 44 68.36 17.64 2.02
N HIS A 45 68.57 18.73 2.76
CA HIS A 45 68.02 18.90 4.10
C HIS A 45 66.50 18.97 4.09
N THR A 46 65.92 19.70 3.12
CA THR A 46 64.45 19.80 2.98
C THR A 46 63.83 18.45 2.62
N LEU A 47 64.40 17.72 1.66
CA LEU A 47 63.91 16.38 1.29
C LEU A 47 64.12 15.36 2.42
N ALA A 48 65.25 15.43 3.13
CA ALA A 48 65.51 14.59 4.29
C ALA A 48 64.46 14.84 5.37
N THR A 49 64.20 16.11 5.71
CA THR A 49 63.19 16.51 6.70
C THR A 49 61.79 16.04 6.31
N LEU A 50 61.37 16.30 5.07
CA LEU A 50 60.05 15.89 4.56
C LEU A 50 59.88 14.37 4.44
N SER A 51 60.97 13.58 4.46
CA SER A 51 60.88 12.11 4.34
C SER A 51 60.58 11.39 5.66
N HIS A 52 60.86 12.01 6.81
CA HIS A 52 60.66 11.39 8.13
C HIS A 52 59.84 12.21 9.12
N GLN A 53 59.67 13.52 8.90
CA GLN A 53 58.89 14.38 9.79
C GLN A 53 57.42 14.43 9.37
N ASP A 54 56.54 13.87 10.20
CA ASP A 54 55.11 13.88 9.96
C ASP A 54 54.48 15.27 10.18
N CYS A 55 53.68 15.73 9.21
CA CYS A 55 52.85 16.92 9.35
C CYS A 55 51.37 16.52 9.50
N LYS A 56 50.91 16.35 10.74
CA LYS A 56 49.54 15.86 11.06
C LYS A 56 48.42 16.69 10.42
N HIS A 57 48.64 17.99 10.18
CA HIS A 57 47.67 18.87 9.52
C HIS A 57 47.49 18.59 8.03
N MET A 58 48.42 17.86 7.40
CA MET A 58 48.38 17.51 5.98
C MET A 58 47.76 16.14 5.71
N THR A 59 47.32 15.42 6.74
CA THR A 59 46.65 14.12 6.60
C THR A 59 45.19 14.26 7.02
N PRO A 60 44.26 14.53 6.09
CA PRO A 60 42.86 14.75 6.43
C PRO A 60 42.19 13.46 6.92
N LYS A 61 41.18 13.61 7.79
CA LYS A 61 40.33 12.49 8.21
C LYS A 61 39.33 12.16 7.12
N LEU A 62 39.04 10.88 6.92
CA LEU A 62 38.01 10.43 5.99
C LEU A 62 36.63 10.91 6.46
N SER A 63 35.88 11.57 5.57
CA SER A 63 34.49 11.98 5.81
C SER A 63 33.55 10.78 5.66
N ALA A 64 33.58 9.87 6.62
CA ALA A 64 32.66 8.74 6.70
C ALA A 64 31.92 8.79 8.05
N PRO A 65 30.58 8.99 8.06
CA PRO A 65 29.80 9.18 9.29
C PRO A 65 29.86 7.98 10.25
N GLU A 66 30.24 6.80 9.76
CA GLU A 66 30.33 5.57 10.55
C GLU A 66 31.69 5.38 11.25
N ARG A 67 32.77 6.11 10.88
CA ARG A 67 34.15 5.82 11.37
C ARG A 67 35.06 7.06 11.43
N PRO A 68 35.10 7.79 12.57
CA PRO A 68 35.82 9.06 12.72
C PRO A 68 37.36 8.95 12.89
N THR A 69 37.94 7.74 12.91
CA THR A 69 39.38 7.49 13.16
C THR A 69 40.18 7.13 11.91
N ALA A 70 39.54 6.92 10.75
CA ALA A 70 40.25 6.58 9.51
C ALA A 70 40.88 7.83 8.87
N THR A 71 42.13 7.72 8.42
CA THR A 71 42.88 8.82 7.78
C THR A 71 42.98 8.62 6.28
N ASP A 72 42.86 9.71 5.51
CA ASP A 72 43.05 9.68 4.06
C ASP A 72 44.53 9.86 3.68
N THR A 73 44.85 9.91 2.38
CA THR A 73 46.20 10.13 1.87
C THR A 73 46.74 11.51 2.26
N THR A 74 48.01 11.57 2.67
CA THR A 74 48.70 12.82 3.00
C THR A 74 48.80 13.75 1.78
N SER A 75 48.40 15.01 1.98
CA SER A 75 48.44 16.06 0.97
C SER A 75 49.87 16.36 0.51
N PRO A 76 50.14 16.49 -0.80
CA PRO A 76 51.46 16.75 -1.36
C PRO A 76 51.86 18.23 -1.32
N VAL A 77 51.05 19.11 -0.71
CA VAL A 77 51.18 20.58 -0.75
C VAL A 77 52.57 21.08 -0.33
N LEU A 78 53.21 20.45 0.66
CA LEU A 78 54.57 20.82 1.08
C LEU A 78 55.62 20.65 -0.04
N VAL A 79 55.38 19.72 -0.96
CA VAL A 79 56.28 19.46 -2.11
C VAL A 79 55.80 20.22 -3.35
N THR A 80 54.50 20.21 -3.62
CA THR A 80 53.92 20.76 -4.85
C THR A 80 53.70 22.28 -4.80
N GLU A 81 53.59 22.87 -3.61
CA GLU A 81 53.42 24.32 -3.44
C GLU A 81 54.62 24.94 -2.71
N LEU A 82 54.94 24.50 -1.49
CA LEU A 82 55.98 25.14 -0.67
C LEU A 82 57.38 25.00 -1.29
N LEU A 83 57.84 23.76 -1.52
CA LEU A 83 59.13 23.51 -2.16
C LEU A 83 59.16 24.09 -3.58
N TYR A 84 58.05 24.00 -4.31
CA TYR A 84 57.94 24.56 -5.66
C TYR A 84 58.09 26.09 -5.70
N ALA A 85 57.38 26.82 -4.84
CA ALA A 85 57.47 28.27 -4.74
C ALA A 85 58.88 28.73 -4.36
N PHE A 86 59.53 28.00 -3.46
CA PHE A 86 60.93 28.28 -3.10
C PHE A 86 61.86 28.06 -4.29
N LEU A 87 61.72 26.95 -5.01
CA LEU A 87 62.54 26.68 -6.19
C LEU A 87 62.31 27.68 -7.33
N LEU A 88 61.11 28.24 -7.46
CA LEU A 88 60.82 29.33 -8.39
C LEU A 88 61.42 30.68 -7.99
N SER A 89 61.75 30.88 -6.72
CA SER A 89 62.36 32.14 -6.25
C SER A 89 63.82 32.32 -6.68
N PHE A 90 64.46 31.26 -7.21
CA PHE A 90 65.83 31.32 -7.71
C PHE A 90 65.94 32.19 -8.98
N PRO A 91 67.05 32.92 -9.15
CA PRO A 91 67.26 33.75 -10.32
C PRO A 91 67.12 32.95 -11.61
N LYS A 92 66.30 33.46 -12.55
CA LYS A 92 66.05 32.84 -13.86
C LYS A 92 65.43 31.43 -13.81
N ALA A 93 64.94 30.98 -12.65
CA ALA A 93 64.10 29.79 -12.58
C ALA A 93 62.80 30.02 -13.36
N ARG A 94 62.32 28.99 -14.05
CA ARG A 94 61.09 29.05 -14.87
C ARG A 94 60.23 27.82 -14.63
N PRO A 95 58.90 27.91 -14.75
CA PRO A 95 58.06 26.73 -14.80
C PRO A 95 58.52 25.77 -15.92
N GLY A 96 58.67 24.50 -15.59
CA GLY A 96 58.99 23.44 -16.55
C GLY A 96 57.77 23.08 -17.40
N THR A 97 57.99 22.80 -18.68
CA THR A 97 56.91 22.61 -19.68
C THR A 97 56.66 21.16 -20.09
N MET A 98 57.44 20.20 -19.56
CA MET A 98 57.35 18.80 -19.96
C MET A 98 56.49 17.98 -18.98
N GLY A 99 55.48 17.28 -19.51
CA GLY A 99 54.63 16.40 -18.71
C GLY A 99 53.76 15.45 -19.54
N VAL A 100 53.15 14.49 -18.85
CA VAL A 100 52.38 13.39 -19.43
C VAL A 100 51.05 13.21 -18.70
N TRP A 101 49.99 12.99 -19.48
CA TRP A 101 48.70 12.60 -18.94
C TRP A 101 48.64 11.09 -18.67
N LYS A 102 48.15 10.71 -17.50
CA LYS A 102 47.84 9.31 -17.16
C LYS A 102 46.39 9.19 -16.72
N PHE A 103 45.75 8.12 -17.20
CA PHE A 103 44.51 7.63 -16.63
C PHE A 103 44.84 6.69 -15.47
N THR A 104 44.65 7.18 -14.26
CA THR A 104 44.87 6.44 -13.02
C THR A 104 43.57 5.71 -12.66
N ARG A 105 43.67 4.39 -12.51
CA ARG A 105 42.60 3.56 -11.97
C ARG A 105 43.06 3.13 -10.60
N ASP A 106 42.53 3.78 -9.57
CA ASP A 106 42.73 3.45 -8.16
C ASP A 106 41.40 2.97 -7.58
N ASP A 107 41.45 2.26 -6.46
CA ASP A 107 40.27 1.75 -5.78
C ASP A 107 40.45 2.05 -4.28
N VAL A 108 39.41 2.54 -3.60
CA VAL A 108 39.45 2.84 -2.15
C VAL A 108 38.55 1.84 -1.44
N ILE A 109 39.14 0.75 -0.94
CA ILE A 109 38.40 -0.35 -0.30
C ILE A 109 38.73 -0.40 1.19
N MET A 110 37.72 -0.20 2.03
CA MET A 110 37.85 -0.28 3.49
C MET A 110 37.35 -1.64 4.00
N LYS A 111 38.17 -2.34 4.80
CA LYS A 111 37.73 -3.51 5.58
C LYS A 111 37.38 -3.08 7.01
N SER A 112 36.49 -3.82 7.68
CA SER A 112 35.91 -3.43 8.99
C SER A 112 36.92 -3.21 10.12
N ALA A 113 38.13 -3.74 10.01
CA ALA A 113 39.15 -3.70 11.06
C ALA A 113 40.39 -2.83 10.74
N THR A 114 40.43 -2.14 9.59
CA THR A 114 41.64 -1.37 9.16
C THR A 114 41.41 0.14 9.21
N THR A 115 42.43 0.88 9.69
CA THR A 115 42.44 2.35 9.75
C THR A 115 42.89 3.01 8.45
N THR A 116 43.51 2.24 7.55
CA THR A 116 43.94 2.67 6.22
C THR A 116 43.17 1.91 5.13
N PRO A 117 42.77 2.59 4.04
CA PRO A 117 42.13 1.93 2.90
C PRO A 117 43.11 1.08 2.10
N TRP A 118 42.65 -0.06 1.60
CA TRP A 118 43.37 -0.76 0.54
C TRP A 118 43.29 0.07 -0.74
N ARG A 119 44.46 0.30 -1.35
CA ARG A 119 44.65 1.09 -2.58
C ARG A 119 45.69 0.43 -3.47
N ARG A 120 45.77 0.87 -4.73
CA ARG A 120 46.81 0.40 -5.64
C ARG A 120 48.15 1.05 -5.32
N SER A 121 49.23 0.30 -5.57
CA SER A 121 50.59 0.72 -5.22
C SER A 121 50.96 2.10 -5.84
N PRO A 122 51.25 3.12 -5.02
CA PRO A 122 51.73 4.42 -5.50
C PRO A 122 53.11 4.33 -6.15
N LEU A 123 53.95 3.42 -5.66
CA LEU A 123 55.27 3.15 -6.22
C LEU A 123 55.16 2.71 -7.69
N TRP A 124 54.19 1.84 -8.00
CA TRP A 124 53.98 1.41 -9.38
C TRP A 124 53.57 2.55 -10.31
N LEU A 125 52.73 3.49 -9.82
CA LEU A 125 52.40 4.68 -10.59
C LEU A 125 53.64 5.55 -10.80
N SER A 126 54.44 5.77 -9.74
CA SER A 126 55.69 6.52 -9.80
C SER A 126 56.61 5.97 -10.90
N LEU A 127 56.92 4.67 -10.85
CA LEU A 127 57.77 4.01 -11.85
C LEU A 127 57.22 4.19 -13.28
N ARG A 128 55.91 4.02 -13.48
CA ARG A 128 55.29 4.18 -14.81
C ARG A 128 55.28 5.61 -15.33
N VAL A 129 55.22 6.61 -14.44
CA VAL A 129 55.30 8.03 -14.78
C VAL A 129 56.74 8.38 -15.11
N THR A 130 57.69 8.04 -14.23
CA THR A 130 59.13 8.27 -14.41
C THR A 130 59.64 7.63 -15.69
N LEU A 131 59.33 6.34 -15.94
CA LEU A 131 59.70 5.67 -17.19
C LEU A 131 59.11 6.37 -18.42
N HIS A 132 57.89 6.93 -18.32
CA HIS A 132 57.28 7.64 -19.45
C HIS A 132 57.92 9.00 -19.68
N LEU A 133 58.32 9.71 -18.61
CA LEU A 133 59.02 10.99 -18.72
C LEU A 133 60.42 10.77 -19.30
N LEU A 134 61.20 9.82 -18.76
CA LEU A 134 62.55 9.52 -19.23
C LEU A 134 62.56 9.05 -20.69
N LEU A 135 61.72 8.08 -21.04
CA LEU A 135 61.66 7.56 -22.41
C LEU A 135 60.92 8.52 -23.38
N GLY A 136 60.09 9.42 -22.86
CA GLY A 136 59.31 10.39 -23.64
C GLY A 136 60.05 11.69 -23.95
N SER A 137 61.21 11.93 -23.34
CA SER A 137 62.02 13.16 -23.50
C SER A 137 62.77 13.24 -24.85
N HIS A 138 62.76 12.18 -25.66
CA HIS A 138 63.37 12.15 -27.00
C HIS A 138 62.32 12.43 -28.08
N GLU A 139 62.55 13.47 -28.88
CA GLU A 139 61.60 13.98 -29.88
C GLU A 139 61.13 12.90 -30.89
N HIS A 140 59.85 13.02 -31.25
CA HIS A 140 59.07 12.26 -32.24
C HIS A 140 58.89 10.73 -32.05
N GLN A 141 59.73 10.01 -31.29
CA GLN A 141 59.58 8.55 -31.09
C GLN A 141 59.45 8.08 -29.62
N GLY A 142 59.70 8.94 -28.63
CA GLY A 142 59.77 8.55 -27.22
C GLY A 142 58.49 7.96 -26.61
N ALA A 143 57.32 8.47 -27.01
CA ALA A 143 56.03 7.92 -26.55
C ALA A 143 55.77 6.49 -27.08
N ASN A 144 56.38 6.11 -28.21
CA ASN A 144 56.29 4.75 -28.73
C ASN A 144 57.18 3.80 -27.92
N LEU A 145 58.41 4.21 -27.61
CA LEU A 145 59.36 3.42 -26.83
C LEU A 145 58.82 3.03 -25.44
N TYR A 146 58.19 3.96 -24.72
CA TYR A 146 57.51 3.65 -23.46
C TYR A 146 56.44 2.56 -23.61
N LYS A 147 55.65 2.60 -24.69
CA LYS A 147 54.57 1.63 -24.90
C LYS A 147 55.14 0.25 -25.23
N LYS A 148 56.23 0.17 -26.00
CA LYS A 148 57.00 -1.04 -26.31
C LYS A 148 57.63 -1.66 -25.05
N ALA A 149 58.36 -0.86 -24.28
CA ALA A 149 58.95 -1.28 -22.99
C ALA A 149 57.89 -1.84 -22.03
N MET A 150 56.70 -1.24 -22.01
CA MET A 150 55.61 -1.73 -21.18
C MET A 150 54.94 -3.02 -21.68
N ALA A 151 54.92 -3.26 -22.99
CA ALA A 151 54.46 -4.54 -23.53
C ALA A 151 55.45 -5.66 -23.18
N HIS A 152 56.75 -5.39 -23.31
CA HIS A 152 57.81 -6.31 -22.88
C HIS A 152 57.78 -6.58 -21.36
N PHE A 153 57.63 -5.56 -20.52
CA PHE A 153 57.46 -5.75 -19.08
C PHE A 153 56.25 -6.65 -18.75
N MET A 154 55.12 -6.45 -19.45
CA MET A 154 53.93 -7.27 -19.28
C MET A 154 54.13 -8.72 -19.74
N SER A 155 54.96 -8.98 -20.76
CA SER A 155 55.30 -10.35 -21.15
C SER A 155 56.19 -11.01 -20.11
N CYS A 156 57.18 -10.31 -19.56
CA CYS A 156 58.00 -10.87 -18.46
C CYS A 156 57.14 -11.19 -17.24
N LEU A 157 56.17 -10.34 -16.90
CA LEU A 157 55.23 -10.62 -15.81
C LEU A 157 54.35 -11.84 -16.10
N LEU A 158 53.90 -12.01 -17.34
CA LEU A 158 53.15 -13.19 -17.78
C LEU A 158 54.01 -14.46 -17.69
N ASP A 159 55.27 -14.41 -18.11
CA ASP A 159 56.21 -15.52 -17.98
C ASP A 159 56.44 -15.91 -16.51
N SER A 160 56.65 -14.94 -15.62
CA SER A 160 56.69 -15.19 -14.17
C SER A 160 55.40 -15.81 -13.65
N ALA A 161 54.23 -15.31 -14.09
CA ALA A 161 52.94 -15.88 -13.67
C ALA A 161 52.74 -17.34 -14.13
N LEU A 162 53.28 -17.71 -15.30
CA LEU A 162 53.29 -19.09 -15.77
C LEU A 162 54.22 -19.97 -14.92
N LYS A 163 55.41 -19.47 -14.59
CA LYS A 163 56.38 -20.16 -13.72
C LYS A 163 55.84 -20.39 -12.31
N GLU A 164 55.16 -19.40 -11.75
CA GLU A 164 54.47 -19.47 -10.45
C GLU A 164 53.13 -20.24 -10.50
N LYS A 165 52.75 -20.77 -11.67
CA LYS A 165 51.53 -21.56 -11.88
C LYS A 165 50.26 -20.87 -11.34
N LEU A 166 50.10 -19.58 -11.62
CA LEU A 166 48.89 -18.86 -11.24
C LEU A 166 47.62 -19.46 -11.89
N LYS A 167 46.45 -19.16 -11.32
CA LYS A 167 45.16 -19.64 -11.84
C LYS A 167 44.96 -19.24 -13.31
N SER A 168 44.35 -20.14 -14.10
CA SER A 168 44.07 -19.94 -15.54
C SER A 168 43.31 -18.64 -15.83
N GLU A 169 42.39 -18.23 -14.95
CA GLU A 169 41.65 -16.96 -15.07
C GLU A 169 42.57 -15.73 -15.04
N THR A 170 43.56 -15.73 -14.14
CA THR A 170 44.56 -14.66 -14.01
C THR A 170 45.45 -14.63 -15.25
N ILE A 171 45.94 -15.78 -15.69
CA ILE A 171 46.74 -15.93 -16.90
C ILE A 171 45.96 -15.43 -18.13
N PHE A 172 44.69 -15.82 -18.27
CA PHE A 172 43.81 -15.35 -19.35
C PHE A 172 43.67 -13.83 -19.36
N CYS A 173 43.45 -13.20 -18.20
CA CYS A 173 43.38 -11.75 -18.08
C CYS A 173 44.68 -11.06 -18.50
N MET A 174 45.83 -11.64 -18.14
CA MET A 174 47.15 -11.13 -18.52
C MET A 174 47.39 -11.26 -20.03
N VAL A 175 47.08 -12.43 -20.62
CA VAL A 175 47.12 -12.68 -22.07
C VAL A 175 46.25 -11.66 -22.81
N LYS A 176 44.97 -11.52 -22.45
CA LYS A 176 44.07 -10.56 -23.11
C LYS A 176 44.57 -9.12 -23.01
N LYS A 177 45.12 -8.70 -21.85
CA LYS A 177 45.68 -7.35 -21.68
C LYS A 177 46.91 -7.12 -22.55
N LEU A 178 47.83 -8.08 -22.59
CA LEU A 178 49.04 -8.02 -23.39
C LEU A 178 48.71 -8.04 -24.89
N SER A 179 47.89 -8.97 -25.37
CA SER A 179 47.47 -9.04 -26.78
C SER A 179 46.78 -7.76 -27.24
N ARG A 180 45.89 -7.18 -26.41
CA ARG A 180 45.25 -5.89 -26.73
C ARG A 180 46.25 -4.74 -26.77
N ARG A 181 47.31 -4.77 -25.96
CA ARG A 181 48.34 -3.73 -25.95
C ARG A 181 49.23 -3.85 -27.19
N VAL A 182 49.66 -5.06 -27.54
CA VAL A 182 50.39 -5.35 -28.78
C VAL A 182 49.60 -4.88 -30.00
N ARG A 183 48.31 -5.24 -30.12
CA ARG A 183 47.45 -4.81 -31.24
C ARG A 183 47.33 -3.29 -31.40
N LYS A 184 47.54 -2.52 -30.32
CA LYS A 184 47.48 -1.05 -30.33
C LYS A 184 48.83 -0.39 -30.61
N LEU A 185 49.91 -1.15 -30.63
CA LEU A 185 51.23 -0.64 -31.01
C LEU A 185 51.29 -0.56 -32.53
N VAL A 186 51.76 0.58 -33.04
CA VAL A 186 52.21 0.67 -34.42
C VAL A 186 53.63 0.12 -34.41
N LEU A 187 53.77 -1.11 -34.88
CA LEU A 187 55.07 -1.78 -35.02
C LEU A 187 55.73 -1.29 -36.31
N THR A 188 57.03 -1.06 -36.27
CA THR A 188 57.84 -0.94 -37.49
C THR A 188 58.10 -2.35 -38.05
N GLU A 189 58.39 -2.48 -39.34
CA GLU A 189 58.77 -3.79 -39.90
C GLU A 189 60.06 -4.28 -39.23
N ASP A 190 59.99 -5.50 -38.68
CA ASP A 190 60.95 -6.23 -37.83
C ASP A 190 61.40 -5.60 -36.50
N GLU A 191 60.78 -6.02 -35.40
CA GLU A 191 61.20 -5.69 -34.03
C GLU A 191 61.51 -6.97 -33.21
N PRO A 192 62.79 -7.31 -32.94
CA PRO A 192 63.18 -8.60 -32.32
C PRO A 192 62.56 -8.89 -30.95
N TRP A 193 62.27 -7.87 -30.14
CA TRP A 193 61.62 -8.04 -28.84
C TRP A 193 60.19 -8.60 -28.94
N MET A 194 59.53 -8.44 -30.10
CA MET A 194 58.20 -9.01 -30.34
C MET A 194 58.22 -10.53 -30.44
N ALA A 195 59.33 -11.14 -30.88
CA ALA A 195 59.49 -12.60 -30.89
C ALA A 195 59.40 -13.16 -29.46
N VAL A 196 60.03 -12.49 -28.48
CA VAL A 196 59.97 -12.86 -27.06
C VAL A 196 58.53 -12.76 -26.53
N VAL A 197 57.83 -11.66 -26.84
CA VAL A 197 56.44 -11.44 -26.40
C VAL A 197 55.50 -12.48 -26.99
N SER A 198 55.62 -12.75 -28.28
CA SER A 198 54.80 -13.74 -28.99
C SER A 198 55.06 -15.16 -28.48
N GLY A 199 56.32 -15.51 -28.21
CA GLY A 199 56.69 -16.79 -27.60
C GLY A 199 55.99 -17.00 -26.27
N ILE A 200 56.05 -16.02 -25.36
CA ILE A 200 55.41 -16.10 -24.04
C ILE A 200 53.87 -16.19 -24.17
N LEU A 201 53.26 -15.44 -25.10
CA LEU A 201 51.81 -15.52 -25.37
C LEU A 201 51.39 -16.91 -25.88
N ALA A 202 52.19 -17.53 -26.76
CA ALA A 202 51.96 -18.87 -27.25
C ALA A 202 52.06 -19.89 -26.11
N THR A 203 53.10 -19.82 -25.28
CA THR A 203 53.26 -20.68 -24.10
C THR A 203 52.10 -20.54 -23.13
N ALA A 204 51.63 -19.31 -22.87
CA ALA A 204 50.48 -19.08 -22.00
C ALA A 204 49.19 -19.70 -22.55
N THR A 205 48.98 -19.57 -23.86
CA THR A 205 47.78 -20.09 -24.53
C THR A 205 47.78 -21.61 -24.52
N GLU A 206 48.93 -22.22 -24.81
CA GLU A 206 49.10 -23.67 -24.75
C GLU A 206 48.88 -24.20 -23.33
N ASN A 207 49.42 -23.54 -22.31
CA ASN A 207 49.18 -23.91 -20.90
C ASN A 207 47.68 -23.90 -20.54
N MET A 208 46.95 -22.87 -20.97
CA MET A 208 45.50 -22.78 -20.74
C MET A 208 44.73 -23.88 -21.48
N ASN A 209 45.08 -24.16 -22.73
CA ASN A 209 44.46 -25.23 -23.52
C ASN A 209 44.70 -26.61 -22.89
N GLN A 210 45.92 -26.90 -22.44
CA GLN A 210 46.24 -28.15 -21.74
C GLN A 210 45.47 -28.29 -20.42
N ASN A 211 45.36 -27.20 -19.64
CA ASN A 211 44.54 -27.20 -18.43
C ASN A 211 43.07 -27.48 -18.75
N TRP A 212 42.53 -26.89 -19.82
CA TRP A 212 41.16 -27.11 -20.26
C TRP A 212 40.91 -28.54 -20.74
N SER A 213 41.80 -29.10 -21.57
CA SER A 213 41.74 -30.50 -21.99
C SER A 213 41.79 -31.47 -20.80
N ARG A 214 42.60 -31.18 -19.77
CA ARG A 214 42.61 -31.97 -18.52
C ARG A 214 41.27 -31.91 -17.78
N VAL A 215 40.62 -30.74 -17.74
CA VAL A 215 39.28 -30.60 -17.15
C VAL A 215 38.24 -31.39 -17.94
N ILE A 216 38.28 -31.33 -19.28
CA ILE A 216 37.39 -32.11 -20.15
C ILE A 216 37.58 -33.61 -19.91
N LEU A 217 38.82 -34.12 -19.92
CA LEU A 217 39.12 -35.54 -19.70
C LEU A 217 38.75 -36.02 -18.29
N LYS A 218 38.93 -35.18 -17.26
CA LYS A 218 38.52 -35.53 -15.89
C LYS A 218 36.99 -35.62 -15.76
N ASN A 219 36.26 -34.85 -16.56
CA ASN A 219 34.80 -34.78 -16.54
C ASN A 219 34.13 -35.64 -17.63
N SER A 220 34.91 -36.24 -18.54
CA SER A 220 34.37 -37.16 -19.54
C SER A 220 33.95 -38.44 -18.83
N ARG A 221 32.65 -38.63 -18.67
CA ARG A 221 32.07 -39.90 -18.21
C ARG A 221 32.00 -40.84 -19.41
N ASP A 222 32.51 -42.05 -19.23
CA ASP A 222 32.35 -43.12 -20.21
C ASP A 222 30.88 -43.57 -20.20
N MET A 223 30.06 -42.95 -21.06
CA MET A 223 28.68 -43.35 -21.25
C MET A 223 28.65 -44.68 -22.01
N LYS A 224 28.53 -45.79 -21.26
CA LYS A 224 28.27 -47.12 -21.84
C LYS A 224 26.88 -47.13 -22.49
N LEU A 225 26.81 -46.68 -23.74
CA LEU A 225 25.63 -46.70 -24.61
C LEU A 225 25.25 -48.12 -25.11
N SER A 226 26.00 -49.15 -24.68
CA SER A 226 25.83 -50.54 -25.14
C SER A 226 24.52 -51.20 -24.73
N SER A 227 23.70 -50.59 -23.87
CA SER A 227 22.37 -51.11 -23.51
C SER A 227 21.22 -50.59 -24.37
N ILE A 228 21.47 -49.69 -25.33
CA ILE A 228 20.40 -49.13 -26.16
C ILE A 228 20.20 -50.00 -27.40
N ALA A 229 19.25 -50.94 -27.30
CA ALA A 229 18.80 -51.72 -28.45
C ALA A 229 18.17 -50.80 -29.50
N ALA A 230 18.61 -50.89 -30.76
CA ALA A 230 18.09 -50.09 -31.87
C ALA A 230 16.56 -50.20 -32.04
N SER A 231 15.97 -51.33 -31.62
CA SER A 231 14.52 -51.56 -31.62
C SER A 231 13.74 -50.76 -30.57
N LYS A 232 14.40 -50.25 -29.52
CA LYS A 232 13.80 -49.30 -28.56
C LYS A 232 13.79 -47.89 -29.13
N ILE A 233 14.87 -47.46 -29.77
CA ILE A 233 14.97 -46.15 -30.44
C ILE A 233 13.90 -46.01 -31.54
N LEU A 234 13.68 -47.06 -32.33
CA LEU A 234 12.64 -47.08 -33.37
C LEU A 234 11.21 -47.05 -32.81
N ARG A 235 11.03 -47.46 -31.55
CA ARG A 235 9.75 -47.38 -30.84
C ARG A 235 9.55 -45.99 -30.24
N ASP A 236 10.60 -45.43 -29.66
CA ASP A 236 10.60 -44.10 -29.02
C ASP A 236 10.60 -42.95 -30.04
N THR A 237 10.82 -43.23 -31.32
CA THR A 237 10.66 -42.28 -32.44
C THR A 237 9.27 -42.32 -33.08
N LYS A 238 8.43 -43.31 -32.73
CA LYS A 238 7.02 -43.33 -33.10
C LYS A 238 6.22 -42.60 -32.04
N LEU A 239 6.00 -41.30 -32.24
CA LEU A 239 5.00 -40.56 -31.46
C LEU A 239 3.61 -40.98 -31.94
N ASP A 240 2.91 -41.72 -31.10
CA ASP A 240 1.48 -42.00 -31.28
C ASP A 240 0.71 -40.85 -30.64
N LEU A 241 0.16 -39.95 -31.46
CA LEU A 241 -0.60 -38.79 -31.01
C LEU A 241 -2.05 -38.97 -31.44
N PRO A 242 -2.80 -39.90 -30.83
CA PRO A 242 -4.13 -40.28 -31.29
C PRO A 242 -5.11 -39.10 -31.36
N GLY A 243 -4.93 -38.06 -30.54
CA GLY A 243 -5.69 -36.81 -30.63
C GLY A 243 -5.35 -35.98 -31.87
N LEU A 244 -4.07 -35.91 -32.26
CA LEU A 244 -3.63 -35.26 -33.48
C LEU A 244 -4.03 -36.08 -34.71
N ASP A 245 -3.92 -37.39 -34.65
CA ASP A 245 -4.31 -38.29 -35.74
C ASP A 245 -5.83 -38.28 -35.94
N ALA A 246 -6.62 -38.29 -34.86
CA ALA A 246 -8.07 -38.10 -34.92
C ALA A 246 -8.46 -36.70 -35.41
N PHE A 247 -7.70 -35.66 -35.01
CA PHE A 247 -7.89 -34.30 -35.52
C PHE A 247 -7.63 -34.20 -37.02
N ILE A 248 -6.51 -34.76 -37.51
CA ILE A 248 -6.12 -34.76 -38.93
C ILE A 248 -7.10 -35.61 -39.75
N ALA A 249 -7.47 -36.81 -39.29
CA ALA A 249 -8.51 -37.61 -39.92
C ALA A 249 -9.87 -36.89 -39.93
N GLY A 250 -10.14 -36.08 -38.90
CA GLY A 250 -11.31 -35.22 -38.79
C GLY A 250 -11.30 -34.03 -39.75
N ILE A 251 -10.14 -33.56 -40.22
CA ILE A 251 -10.04 -32.46 -41.20
C ILE A 251 -10.70 -32.85 -42.53
N ALA A 252 -10.49 -34.09 -43.00
CA ALA A 252 -11.11 -34.57 -44.23
C ALA A 252 -12.65 -34.75 -44.11
N ARG A 253 -13.17 -34.94 -42.89
CA ARG A 253 -14.62 -35.00 -42.60
C ARG A 253 -15.25 -33.62 -42.44
N ARG A 254 -14.47 -32.54 -42.39
CA ARG A 254 -15.00 -31.18 -42.46
C ARG A 254 -15.38 -30.91 -43.91
N ALA A 255 -16.58 -31.34 -44.29
CA ALA A 255 -17.26 -30.75 -45.43
C ALA A 255 -17.30 -29.22 -45.21
N GLN A 256 -17.12 -28.45 -46.29
CA GLN A 256 -17.31 -27.00 -46.29
C GLN A 256 -18.65 -26.69 -45.64
N THR A 257 -18.61 -26.38 -44.35
CA THR A 257 -19.78 -26.02 -43.58
C THR A 257 -19.94 -24.54 -43.84
N THR A 258 -20.97 -24.22 -44.62
CA THR A 258 -21.61 -22.91 -44.54
C THR A 258 -21.74 -22.53 -43.06
N PRO A 259 -21.49 -21.26 -42.68
CA PRO A 259 -21.38 -20.88 -41.29
C PRO A 259 -22.67 -21.24 -40.57
N SER A 260 -22.64 -22.32 -39.80
CA SER A 260 -23.65 -22.60 -38.80
C SER A 260 -23.57 -21.44 -37.81
N SER A 261 -24.72 -20.80 -37.56
CA SER A 261 -24.84 -19.69 -36.64
C SER A 261 -24.26 -20.08 -35.29
N VAL A 262 -23.02 -19.65 -35.00
CA VAL A 262 -22.60 -19.46 -33.63
C VAL A 262 -23.52 -18.36 -33.13
N ASN A 263 -24.51 -18.72 -32.33
CA ASN A 263 -25.23 -17.74 -31.54
C ASN A 263 -24.36 -17.51 -30.30
N PRO A 264 -23.52 -16.46 -30.25
CA PRO A 264 -22.88 -16.09 -29.00
C PRO A 264 -24.00 -15.84 -27.98
N GLN A 265 -24.14 -16.71 -26.99
CA GLN A 265 -25.06 -16.45 -25.89
C GLN A 265 -24.46 -15.32 -25.07
N SER A 266 -25.12 -14.15 -25.11
CA SER A 266 -24.77 -13.03 -24.27
C SER A 266 -25.09 -13.36 -22.82
N HIS A 267 -24.11 -13.27 -21.93
CA HIS A 267 -24.30 -13.41 -20.48
C HIS A 267 -24.67 -12.07 -19.80
N LEU A 268 -25.24 -11.14 -20.58
CA LEU A 268 -25.78 -9.88 -20.05
C LEU A 268 -27.14 -10.13 -19.41
N LEU A 269 -27.30 -9.67 -18.17
CA LEU A 269 -28.55 -9.75 -17.43
C LEU A 269 -29.52 -8.66 -17.91
N SER A 270 -30.81 -9.01 -17.96
CA SER A 270 -31.88 -8.06 -18.21
C SER A 270 -32.59 -7.72 -16.91
N PHE A 271 -32.51 -6.46 -16.49
CA PHE A 271 -33.19 -5.98 -15.29
C PHE A 271 -34.50 -5.28 -15.65
N LEU A 272 -35.62 -5.84 -15.18
CA LEU A 272 -36.93 -5.21 -15.33
C LEU A 272 -37.05 -4.01 -14.37
N HIS A 273 -37.65 -2.91 -14.83
CA HIS A 273 -37.83 -1.69 -14.02
C HIS A 273 -38.69 -1.89 -12.77
N THR A 274 -39.56 -2.90 -12.77
CA THR A 274 -40.54 -3.14 -11.69
C THR A 274 -40.02 -4.04 -10.58
N ASN A 275 -38.93 -4.79 -10.81
CA ASN A 275 -38.44 -5.80 -9.88
C ASN A 275 -37.05 -5.39 -9.37
N LEU A 276 -36.78 -5.74 -8.11
CA LEU A 276 -35.45 -5.56 -7.55
C LEU A 276 -34.45 -6.51 -8.26
N PRO A 277 -33.28 -6.02 -8.72
CA PRO A 277 -32.29 -6.85 -9.39
C PRO A 277 -31.70 -7.95 -8.50
N THR A 278 -31.39 -9.11 -9.08
CA THR A 278 -30.61 -10.17 -8.44
C THR A 278 -29.22 -10.25 -9.07
N LEU A 279 -28.16 -10.19 -8.26
CA LEU A 279 -26.76 -10.11 -8.73
C LEU A 279 -26.02 -11.44 -8.63
N GLU A 280 -26.47 -12.45 -9.38
CA GLU A 280 -25.81 -13.77 -9.50
C GLU A 280 -24.69 -13.76 -10.55
N ILE A 281 -23.73 -12.84 -10.41
CA ILE A 281 -22.68 -12.62 -11.43
C ILE A 281 -21.28 -13.07 -11.01
N SER A 282 -21.08 -13.53 -9.77
CA SER A 282 -19.74 -13.90 -9.26
C SER A 282 -19.07 -15.06 -10.01
N GLU A 283 -19.85 -15.92 -10.67
CA GLU A 283 -19.35 -17.07 -11.43
C GLU A 283 -19.06 -16.76 -12.91
N LEU A 284 -19.41 -15.55 -13.39
CA LEU A 284 -19.20 -15.15 -14.79
C LEU A 284 -17.75 -14.73 -15.06
N ASP A 285 -17.36 -14.68 -16.33
CA ASP A 285 -16.10 -14.06 -16.73
C ASP A 285 -16.06 -12.57 -16.35
N LYS A 286 -14.86 -12.07 -16.02
CA LYS A 286 -14.65 -10.69 -15.53
C LYS A 286 -15.26 -9.60 -16.43
N GLU A 287 -15.19 -9.79 -17.75
CA GLU A 287 -15.78 -8.83 -18.71
C GLU A 287 -17.30 -8.73 -18.53
N TYR A 288 -18.00 -9.86 -18.44
CA TYR A 288 -19.44 -9.89 -18.20
C TYR A 288 -19.80 -9.39 -16.80
N GLN A 289 -18.96 -9.63 -15.79
CA GLN A 289 -19.16 -9.02 -14.47
C GLN A 289 -19.18 -7.49 -14.55
N ASN A 290 -18.20 -6.88 -15.24
CA ASN A 290 -18.14 -5.42 -15.42
C ASN A 290 -19.38 -4.87 -16.14
N PHE A 291 -19.78 -5.49 -17.25
CA PHE A 291 -20.96 -5.03 -17.99
C PHE A 291 -22.25 -5.19 -17.18
N ASN A 292 -22.41 -6.28 -16.43
CA ASN A 292 -23.59 -6.48 -15.59
C ASN A 292 -23.66 -5.51 -14.41
N LEU A 293 -22.52 -5.15 -13.81
CA LEU A 293 -22.49 -4.08 -12.80
C LEU A 293 -22.88 -2.73 -13.40
N PHE A 294 -22.40 -2.40 -14.61
CA PHE A 294 -22.82 -1.19 -15.30
C PHE A 294 -24.33 -1.15 -15.58
N LEU A 295 -24.92 -2.28 -15.98
CA LEU A 295 -26.38 -2.41 -16.18
C LEU A 295 -27.14 -2.25 -14.85
N PHE A 296 -26.60 -2.77 -13.75
CA PHE A 296 -27.18 -2.61 -12.41
C PHE A 296 -27.15 -1.14 -11.96
N GLU A 297 -26.02 -0.46 -12.10
CA GLU A 297 -25.87 0.95 -11.78
C GLU A 297 -26.82 1.82 -12.62
N ALA A 298 -26.99 1.49 -13.90
CA ALA A 298 -27.95 2.14 -14.78
C ALA A 298 -29.41 1.88 -14.35
N TRP A 299 -29.71 0.68 -13.85
CA TRP A 299 -31.03 0.38 -13.27
C TRP A 299 -31.29 1.23 -12.01
N VAL A 300 -30.30 1.34 -11.12
CA VAL A 300 -30.40 2.18 -9.91
C VAL A 300 -30.67 3.64 -10.28
N ALA A 301 -29.89 4.19 -11.21
CA ALA A 301 -30.03 5.57 -11.66
C ALA A 301 -31.42 5.91 -12.24
N ARG A 302 -32.08 4.94 -12.89
CA ARG A 302 -33.31 5.17 -13.67
C ARG A 302 -34.59 4.64 -13.02
N SER A 303 -34.48 3.61 -12.19
CA SER A 303 -35.64 2.81 -11.76
C SER A 303 -35.82 2.76 -10.24
N LEU A 304 -34.77 3.02 -9.45
CA LEU A 304 -34.83 2.87 -7.98
C LEU A 304 -35.89 3.77 -7.34
N ASP A 305 -36.00 5.03 -7.78
CA ASP A 305 -37.00 5.97 -7.23
C ASP A 305 -38.44 5.49 -7.47
N ALA A 306 -38.76 5.07 -8.70
CA ALA A 306 -40.09 4.55 -9.02
C ALA A 306 -40.38 3.25 -8.26
N TRP A 307 -39.37 2.40 -8.10
CA TRP A 307 -39.49 1.15 -7.36
C TRP A 307 -39.72 1.39 -5.87
N ILE A 308 -38.98 2.32 -5.23
CA ILE A 308 -39.17 2.60 -3.81
C ILE A 308 -40.54 3.24 -3.56
N ASP A 309 -41.00 4.14 -4.42
CA ASP A 309 -42.33 4.75 -4.28
C ASP A 309 -43.45 3.68 -4.27
N ALA A 310 -43.29 2.59 -5.01
CA ALA A 310 -44.23 1.45 -5.02
C ALA A 310 -44.09 0.50 -3.82
N ASN A 311 -42.90 0.42 -3.20
CA ASN A 311 -42.59 -0.56 -2.15
C ASN A 311 -42.29 0.06 -0.77
N THR A 312 -42.49 1.36 -0.58
CA THR A 312 -42.05 2.11 0.62
C THR A 312 -42.57 1.51 1.94
N ALA A 313 -43.79 0.98 1.95
CA ALA A 313 -44.45 0.45 3.15
C ALA A 313 -44.25 -1.06 3.38
N ASP A 314 -43.54 -1.77 2.50
CA ASP A 314 -43.29 -3.21 2.70
C ASP A 314 -42.21 -3.43 3.78
N ILE A 315 -42.49 -4.39 4.66
CA ILE A 315 -41.65 -4.69 5.84
C ILE A 315 -40.29 -5.26 5.46
N ASN A 316 -40.18 -5.88 4.27
CA ASN A 316 -38.96 -6.54 3.81
C ASN A 316 -38.06 -5.62 2.96
N THR A 317 -38.55 -4.45 2.53
CA THR A 317 -37.84 -3.57 1.60
C THR A 317 -36.45 -3.16 2.12
N CYS A 318 -36.35 -2.76 3.39
CA CYS A 318 -35.05 -2.41 3.99
C CYS A 318 -34.06 -3.59 3.98
N SER A 319 -34.53 -4.81 4.25
CA SER A 319 -33.69 -6.02 4.23
C SER A 319 -33.20 -6.31 2.81
N GLN A 320 -34.11 -6.29 1.83
CA GLN A 320 -33.77 -6.55 0.43
C GLN A 320 -32.77 -5.54 -0.12
N LEU A 321 -32.92 -4.25 0.23
CA LEU A 321 -31.97 -3.20 -0.17
C LEU A 321 -30.61 -3.36 0.52
N CYS A 322 -30.58 -3.72 1.80
CA CYS A 322 -29.35 -4.01 2.54
C CYS A 322 -28.60 -5.21 1.93
N ASP A 323 -29.31 -6.29 1.61
CA ASP A 323 -28.74 -7.48 0.99
C ASP A 323 -28.22 -7.18 -0.41
N LEU A 324 -28.98 -6.43 -1.21
CA LEU A 324 -28.58 -6.01 -2.55
C LEU A 324 -27.32 -5.13 -2.52
N ALA A 325 -27.27 -4.14 -1.63
CA ALA A 325 -26.11 -3.26 -1.48
C ALA A 325 -24.87 -4.05 -1.03
N SER A 326 -25.04 -5.01 -0.12
CA SER A 326 -23.96 -5.88 0.36
C SER A 326 -23.43 -6.80 -0.75
N GLN A 327 -24.32 -7.39 -1.57
CA GLN A 327 -23.95 -8.21 -2.72
C GLN A 327 -23.22 -7.40 -3.79
N TYR A 328 -23.75 -6.22 -4.14
CA TYR A 328 -23.12 -5.31 -5.09
C TYR A 328 -21.72 -4.89 -4.64
N PHE A 329 -21.58 -4.43 -3.39
CA PHE A 329 -20.28 -4.02 -2.85
C PHE A 329 -19.24 -5.14 -2.88
N ARG A 330 -19.63 -6.37 -2.51
CA ARG A 330 -18.71 -7.54 -2.51
C ARG A 330 -18.11 -7.79 -3.88
N ILE A 331 -18.85 -7.53 -4.96
CA ILE A 331 -18.40 -7.77 -6.34
C ILE A 331 -17.66 -6.53 -6.87
N ALA A 332 -18.22 -5.34 -6.65
CA ALA A 332 -17.69 -4.07 -7.15
C ALA A 332 -16.34 -3.68 -6.51
N VAL A 333 -16.13 -3.93 -5.23
CA VAL A 333 -14.88 -3.53 -4.53
C VAL A 333 -13.63 -4.18 -5.12
N ASP A 334 -13.74 -5.43 -5.58
CA ASP A 334 -12.62 -6.16 -6.18
C ASP A 334 -12.44 -5.83 -7.66
N LEU A 335 -13.53 -5.63 -8.41
CA LEU A 335 -13.47 -5.25 -9.82
C LEU A 335 -13.00 -3.80 -10.03
N TYR A 336 -13.40 -2.88 -9.15
CA TYR A 336 -13.11 -1.45 -9.27
C TYR A 336 -11.86 -0.99 -8.51
N ARG A 337 -11.14 -1.90 -7.85
CA ARG A 337 -10.00 -1.61 -6.96
C ARG A 337 -8.98 -0.59 -7.49
N ASP A 338 -8.71 -0.63 -8.80
CA ASP A 338 -7.71 0.22 -9.45
C ASP A 338 -8.31 1.38 -10.27
N ASN A 339 -9.64 1.56 -10.24
CA ASN A 339 -10.33 2.64 -10.94
C ASN A 339 -11.11 3.55 -9.97
N PRO A 340 -10.57 4.74 -9.61
CA PRO A 340 -11.22 5.63 -8.65
C PRO A 340 -12.55 6.22 -9.17
N MET A 341 -12.76 6.27 -10.49
CA MET A 341 -14.05 6.70 -11.05
C MET A 341 -15.14 5.64 -10.83
N ASP A 342 -14.81 4.37 -11.02
CA ASP A 342 -15.76 3.27 -10.80
C ASP A 342 -16.03 3.08 -9.30
N ILE A 343 -15.01 3.26 -8.44
CA ILE A 343 -15.20 3.33 -6.97
C ILE A 343 -16.15 4.48 -6.61
N SER A 344 -15.98 5.65 -7.22
CA SER A 344 -16.86 6.80 -6.96
C SER A 344 -18.31 6.50 -7.35
N ARG A 345 -18.53 5.84 -8.49
CA ARG A 345 -19.86 5.40 -8.92
C ARG A 345 -20.45 4.32 -8.00
N MET A 346 -19.62 3.40 -7.52
CA MET A 346 -20.04 2.38 -6.55
C MET A 346 -20.53 3.02 -5.26
N VAL A 347 -19.77 3.95 -4.69
CA VAL A 347 -20.16 4.66 -3.48
C VAL A 347 -21.45 5.45 -3.69
N LEU A 348 -21.59 6.17 -4.82
CA LEU A 348 -22.81 6.90 -5.16
C LEU A 348 -24.03 5.97 -5.28
N THR A 349 -23.86 4.81 -5.92
CA THR A 349 -24.93 3.82 -6.09
C THR A 349 -25.37 3.22 -4.75
N ILE A 350 -24.42 2.92 -3.85
CA ILE A 350 -24.73 2.44 -2.49
C ILE A 350 -25.42 3.53 -1.68
N LEU A 351 -25.02 4.80 -1.81
CA LEU A 351 -25.69 5.94 -1.16
C LEU A 351 -27.15 6.03 -1.59
N GLU A 352 -27.46 5.88 -2.88
CA GLU A 352 -28.84 5.91 -3.37
C GLU A 352 -29.67 4.72 -2.86
N LEU A 353 -29.10 3.52 -2.82
CA LEU A 353 -29.73 2.35 -2.20
C LEU A 353 -30.00 2.57 -0.71
N TRP A 354 -29.05 3.19 0.00
CA TRP A 354 -29.23 3.55 1.41
C TRP A 354 -30.33 4.60 1.59
N ILE A 355 -30.40 5.62 0.73
CA ILE A 355 -31.50 6.61 0.75
C ILE A 355 -32.85 5.95 0.52
N ALA A 356 -32.95 4.99 -0.40
CA ALA A 356 -34.18 4.22 -0.60
C ALA A 356 -34.54 3.40 0.66
N CYS A 357 -33.55 2.81 1.31
CA CYS A 357 -33.74 2.10 2.59
C CYS A 357 -34.20 3.05 3.71
N ASP A 358 -33.60 4.23 3.82
CA ASP A 358 -33.97 5.27 4.79
C ASP A 358 -35.41 5.74 4.59
N LYS A 359 -35.84 6.00 3.34
CA LYS A 359 -37.24 6.36 3.04
C LYS A 359 -38.24 5.31 3.54
N SER A 360 -37.99 4.02 3.29
CA SER A 360 -38.85 2.93 3.76
C SER A 360 -38.80 2.78 5.29
N ALA A 361 -37.62 2.93 5.89
CA ALA A 361 -37.46 2.86 7.35
C ALA A 361 -38.22 4.00 8.04
N LEU A 362 -38.20 5.22 7.49
CA LEU A 362 -38.95 6.38 7.98
C LEU A 362 -40.46 6.19 7.84
N ALA A 363 -40.93 5.61 6.74
CA ALA A 363 -42.36 5.35 6.53
C ALA A 363 -42.93 4.29 7.48
N THR A 364 -42.09 3.37 7.96
CA THR A 364 -42.49 2.32 8.92
C THR A 364 -42.18 2.68 10.37
N ASN A 365 -41.28 3.63 10.62
CA ASN A 365 -40.85 4.06 11.96
C ASN A 365 -40.91 5.58 12.11
N ASP A 366 -42.09 6.11 12.47
CA ASP A 366 -42.37 7.55 12.54
C ASP A 366 -41.39 8.37 13.39
N GLN A 367 -40.69 7.80 14.36
CA GLN A 367 -39.78 8.56 15.22
C GLN A 367 -38.35 8.66 14.68
N LEU A 368 -37.99 7.86 13.69
CA LEU A 368 -36.63 7.79 13.17
C LEU A 368 -36.19 9.11 12.52
N HIS A 369 -37.13 9.90 11.97
CA HIS A 369 -36.82 11.19 11.37
C HIS A 369 -36.20 12.22 12.33
N LEU A 370 -36.44 12.06 13.64
CA LEU A 370 -35.95 12.98 14.69
C LEU A 370 -34.48 12.76 15.06
N PHE A 371 -33.89 11.64 14.61
CA PHE A 371 -32.54 11.21 14.93
C PHE A 371 -31.62 11.38 13.71
N SER A 372 -30.31 11.43 14.01
CA SER A 372 -29.24 11.51 13.00
C SER A 372 -29.33 10.36 12.00
N PRO A 373 -29.19 10.62 10.68
CA PRO A 373 -29.00 9.56 9.68
C PRO A 373 -27.62 8.91 9.76
N GLU A 374 -26.69 9.47 10.56
CA GLU A 374 -25.29 9.02 10.78
C GLU A 374 -24.37 9.08 9.56
N ILE A 375 -24.91 9.12 8.34
CA ILE A 375 -24.17 9.30 7.10
C ILE A 375 -23.70 10.75 6.96
N PRO A 376 -22.39 11.03 6.82
CA PRO A 376 -21.88 12.41 6.73
C PRO A 376 -22.40 13.17 5.51
N SER A 377 -22.69 14.46 5.66
CA SER A 377 -23.17 15.31 4.55
C SER A 377 -22.04 15.96 3.74
N THR A 378 -20.79 15.97 4.22
CA THR A 378 -19.71 16.83 3.69
C THR A 378 -18.58 16.10 2.96
N ILE A 379 -18.59 14.77 2.92
CA ILE A 379 -17.47 13.98 2.37
C ILE A 379 -17.55 13.77 0.84
N TRP A 380 -18.68 14.12 0.22
CA TRP A 380 -19.01 13.72 -1.16
C TRP A 380 -18.27 14.49 -2.25
N ASP A 381 -17.65 15.62 -1.90
CA ASP A 381 -16.84 16.44 -2.80
C ASP A 381 -15.65 15.66 -3.39
N ALA A 382 -15.24 14.57 -2.73
CA ALA A 382 -14.16 13.68 -3.14
C ALA A 382 -14.48 12.77 -4.33
N LEU A 383 -15.76 12.56 -4.67
CA LEU A 383 -16.16 11.63 -5.73
C LEU A 383 -15.68 12.11 -7.12
N LEU A 384 -15.14 11.20 -7.94
CA LEU A 384 -14.78 11.46 -9.33
C LEU A 384 -15.94 11.14 -10.26
N LEU A 385 -16.70 12.17 -10.64
CA LEU A 385 -17.90 12.04 -11.47
C LEU A 385 -17.70 12.77 -12.80
N SER A 386 -17.63 12.02 -13.90
CA SER A 386 -17.46 12.57 -15.26
C SER A 386 -18.78 12.91 -15.97
N SER A 387 -19.85 12.19 -15.64
CA SER A 387 -21.19 12.36 -16.22
C SER A 387 -22.01 13.43 -15.50
N LYS A 388 -22.79 14.21 -16.26
CA LYS A 388 -23.79 15.14 -15.74
C LYS A 388 -24.91 14.40 -14.98
N GLU A 389 -25.28 13.20 -15.42
CA GLU A 389 -26.28 12.37 -14.75
C GLU A 389 -25.80 11.96 -13.34
N ASP A 390 -24.54 11.54 -13.21
CA ASP A 390 -23.94 11.17 -11.92
C ASP A 390 -23.85 12.39 -10.98
N MET A 391 -23.56 13.59 -11.50
CA MET A 391 -23.58 14.84 -10.70
C MET A 391 -24.99 15.21 -10.23
N GLN A 392 -26.01 15.01 -11.07
CA GLN A 392 -27.41 15.23 -10.70
C GLN A 392 -27.86 14.25 -9.61
N ARG A 393 -27.48 12.97 -9.74
CA ARG A 393 -27.72 11.92 -8.74
C ARG A 393 -27.10 12.31 -7.40
N LEU A 394 -25.83 12.72 -7.39
CA LEU A 394 -25.16 13.17 -6.18
C LEU A 394 -25.86 14.39 -5.55
N GLY A 395 -26.18 15.42 -6.36
CA GLY A 395 -26.88 16.61 -5.84
C GLY A 395 -28.30 16.32 -5.32
N LYS A 396 -28.96 15.25 -5.80
CA LYS A 396 -30.22 14.75 -5.22
C LYS A 396 -29.98 14.07 -3.87
N ALA A 397 -28.94 13.24 -3.77
CA ALA A 397 -28.57 12.56 -2.53
C ALA A 397 -28.18 13.55 -1.42
N GLU A 398 -27.38 14.56 -1.73
CA GLU A 398 -26.98 15.61 -0.76
C GLU A 398 -28.18 16.42 -0.27
N ARG A 399 -29.13 16.78 -1.16
CA ARG A 399 -30.37 17.45 -0.76
C ARG A 399 -31.21 16.61 0.19
N TYR A 400 -31.28 15.30 -0.05
CA TYR A 400 -31.97 14.37 0.84
C TYR A 400 -31.30 14.33 2.22
N LEU A 401 -29.97 14.15 2.27
CA LEU A 401 -29.22 14.13 3.52
C LEU A 401 -29.38 15.45 4.30
N ASN A 402 -29.23 16.60 3.64
CA ASN A 402 -29.40 17.90 4.28
C ASN A 402 -30.81 18.08 4.84
N SER A 403 -31.85 17.70 4.09
CA SER A 403 -33.24 17.68 4.59
C SER A 403 -33.43 16.76 5.78
N ARG A 404 -32.71 15.62 5.85
CA ARG A 404 -32.74 14.73 7.00
C ARG A 404 -32.06 15.35 8.22
N TYR A 405 -30.91 16.01 8.03
CA TYR A 405 -30.21 16.73 9.09
C TYR A 405 -31.00 17.91 9.64
N ASP A 406 -31.70 18.67 8.79
CA ASP A 406 -32.56 19.79 9.19
C ASP A 406 -33.76 19.34 10.05
N ALA A 407 -34.18 18.08 9.92
CA ALA A 407 -35.30 17.51 10.66
C ALA A 407 -34.92 16.95 12.04
N ILE A 408 -33.63 16.86 12.36
CA ILE A 408 -33.13 16.29 13.62
C ILE A 408 -33.56 17.17 14.80
N LYS A 409 -34.02 16.52 15.87
CA LYS A 409 -34.34 17.16 17.16
C LYS A 409 -33.65 16.51 18.36
N CYS A 410 -33.09 15.32 18.16
CA CYS A 410 -32.39 14.55 19.19
C CYS A 410 -30.89 14.56 18.89
N GLU A 411 -30.06 14.90 19.89
CA GLU A 411 -28.60 14.91 19.76
C GLU A 411 -27.96 13.52 19.95
N THR A 412 -28.72 12.55 20.48
CA THR A 412 -28.24 11.17 20.70
C THR A 412 -28.15 10.41 19.38
N SER A 413 -27.01 9.74 19.16
CA SER A 413 -26.83 8.80 18.04
C SER A 413 -27.65 7.53 18.25
N ILE A 414 -28.01 6.86 17.15
CA ILE A 414 -28.65 5.55 17.19
C ILE A 414 -27.67 4.45 17.62
N PHE A 415 -26.37 4.70 17.49
CA PHE A 415 -25.31 3.79 17.91
C PHE A 415 -24.80 4.06 19.33
N ASP A 416 -25.30 5.10 20.00
CA ASP A 416 -24.97 5.39 21.41
C ASP A 416 -25.39 4.24 22.34
N GLY A 417 -24.65 4.07 23.44
CA GLY A 417 -24.79 2.92 24.34
C GLY A 417 -26.21 2.68 24.89
N ILE A 418 -26.48 1.41 25.21
CA ILE A 418 -27.79 0.92 25.67
C ILE A 418 -28.22 1.61 26.97
N GLY A 419 -29.40 2.23 26.94
CA GLY A 419 -30.00 2.93 28.07
C GLY A 419 -29.64 4.41 28.20
N ALA A 420 -29.18 5.04 27.11
CA ALA A 420 -29.09 6.50 27.04
C ALA A 420 -30.50 7.13 27.15
N ARG A 421 -30.59 8.18 27.98
CA ARG A 421 -31.82 8.99 28.13
C ARG A 421 -32.15 9.64 26.79
N ASP A 422 -33.42 9.64 26.40
CA ASP A 422 -33.91 10.20 25.13
C ASP A 422 -33.45 9.49 23.84
N SER A 423 -32.86 8.29 23.94
CA SER A 423 -32.52 7.44 22.79
C SER A 423 -33.75 7.03 21.97
N PHE A 424 -33.53 6.73 20.68
CA PHE A 424 -34.59 6.26 19.76
C PHE A 424 -35.40 5.10 20.34
N VAL A 425 -34.68 4.17 20.97
CA VAL A 425 -35.26 2.98 21.56
C VAL A 425 -36.23 3.31 22.70
N THR A 426 -35.82 4.20 23.62
CA THR A 426 -36.67 4.60 24.76
C THR A 426 -37.93 5.33 24.31
N LYS A 427 -37.82 6.22 23.32
CA LYS A 427 -38.96 6.97 22.77
C LYS A 427 -39.94 6.07 22.02
N THR A 428 -39.43 5.09 21.26
CA THR A 428 -40.25 4.11 20.52
C THR A 428 -40.99 3.18 21.47
N PHE A 429 -40.34 2.75 22.55
CA PHE A 429 -40.98 1.96 23.61
C PHE A 429 -42.16 2.70 24.25
N ASP A 430 -41.98 3.99 24.56
CA ASP A 430 -43.01 4.77 25.26
C ASP A 430 -44.27 5.00 24.42
N LYS A 431 -44.14 5.05 23.09
CA LYS A 431 -45.29 5.22 22.19
C LYS A 431 -46.00 3.93 21.81
N ASN A 432 -45.30 2.80 21.77
CA ASN A 432 -45.86 1.55 21.22
C ASN A 432 -46.36 0.62 22.34
N GLU A 433 -47.67 0.42 22.39
CA GLU A 433 -48.34 -0.44 23.38
C GLU A 433 -47.86 -1.91 23.35
N SER A 434 -47.40 -2.40 22.20
CA SER A 434 -46.91 -3.78 22.08
C SER A 434 -45.69 -4.04 22.97
N TYR A 435 -44.74 -3.10 22.99
CA TYR A 435 -43.56 -3.19 23.86
C TYR A 435 -43.93 -3.08 25.35
N GLN A 436 -44.94 -2.25 25.68
CA GLN A 436 -45.45 -2.16 27.04
C GLN A 436 -46.12 -3.46 27.50
N LYS A 437 -46.91 -4.11 26.64
CA LYS A 437 -47.50 -5.44 26.91
C LYS A 437 -46.42 -6.51 27.09
N SER A 438 -45.40 -6.52 26.23
CA SER A 438 -44.24 -7.42 26.34
C SER A 438 -43.49 -7.21 27.67
N TRP A 439 -43.27 -5.95 28.07
CA TRP A 439 -42.67 -5.62 29.36
C TRP A 439 -43.52 -6.08 30.54
N GLN A 440 -44.84 -5.88 30.51
CA GLN A 440 -45.74 -6.36 31.58
C GLN A 440 -45.69 -7.89 31.73
N ALA A 441 -45.67 -8.63 30.62
CA ALA A 441 -45.53 -10.09 30.64
C ALA A 441 -44.19 -10.52 31.26
N LYS A 442 -43.08 -9.90 30.84
CA LYS A 442 -41.73 -10.18 31.36
C LYS A 442 -41.59 -9.77 32.84
N LYS A 443 -42.21 -8.66 33.27
CA LYS A 443 -42.24 -8.21 34.66
C LYS A 443 -43.01 -9.18 35.56
N LYS A 444 -44.20 -9.64 35.15
CA LYS A 444 -44.96 -10.67 35.88
C LYS A 444 -44.13 -11.95 36.09
N ARG A 445 -43.32 -12.33 35.10
CA ARG A 445 -42.40 -13.46 35.22
C ARG A 445 -41.29 -13.18 36.24
N ALA A 446 -40.67 -12.00 36.20
CA ALA A 446 -39.66 -11.58 37.16
C ALA A 446 -40.21 -11.58 38.60
N ASP A 447 -41.42 -11.06 38.81
CA ASP A 447 -42.10 -11.05 40.11
C ASP A 447 -42.39 -12.47 40.62
N LYS A 448 -42.78 -13.40 39.73
CA LYS A 448 -42.96 -14.82 40.07
C LYS A 448 -41.63 -15.47 40.49
N CYS A 449 -40.52 -15.13 39.85
CA CYS A 449 -39.19 -15.60 40.27
C CYS A 449 -38.80 -15.05 41.65
N ARG A 450 -39.06 -13.75 41.90
CA ARG A 450 -38.82 -13.12 43.21
C ARG A 450 -39.65 -13.80 44.31
N GLN A 451 -40.92 -14.09 44.04
CA GLN A 451 -41.82 -14.75 44.99
C GLN A 451 -41.35 -16.19 45.31
N LYS A 452 -40.95 -16.96 44.30
CA LYS A 452 -40.37 -18.30 44.52
C LYS A 452 -39.09 -18.25 45.36
N LYS A 453 -38.22 -17.26 45.12
CA LYS A 453 -36.99 -17.11 45.90
C LYS A 453 -37.26 -16.68 47.34
N LYS A 454 -38.32 -15.89 47.57
CA LYS A 454 -38.81 -15.56 48.91
C LYS A 454 -39.31 -16.79 49.66
N GLU A 455 -40.09 -17.64 49.01
CA GLU A 455 -40.57 -18.91 49.59
C GLU A 455 -39.39 -19.84 49.92
N GLU A 456 -38.41 -19.97 49.02
CA GLU A 456 -37.18 -20.73 49.25
C GLU A 456 -36.41 -20.21 50.47
N LEU A 457 -36.27 -18.89 50.60
CA LEU A 457 -35.62 -18.25 51.75
C LEU A 457 -36.35 -18.55 53.07
N CYS A 458 -37.68 -18.40 53.09
CA CYS A 458 -38.49 -18.70 54.27
C CYS A 458 -38.32 -20.16 54.70
N MET A 459 -38.43 -21.11 53.77
CA MET A 459 -38.23 -22.53 54.06
C MET A 459 -36.82 -22.83 54.59
N MET A 460 -35.79 -22.19 54.03
CA MET A 460 -34.40 -22.39 54.47
C MET A 460 -34.14 -21.77 55.85
N ILE A 461 -34.74 -20.62 56.18
CA ILE A 461 -34.66 -20.00 57.52
C ILE A 461 -35.41 -20.85 58.55
N GLU A 462 -36.61 -21.36 58.22
CA GLU A 462 -37.36 -22.27 59.09
C GLU A 462 -36.60 -23.58 59.35
N LYS A 463 -35.95 -24.13 58.32
CA LYS A 463 -35.06 -25.28 58.46
C LYS A 463 -33.86 -24.94 59.35
N TYR A 464 -33.22 -23.78 59.16
CA TYR A 464 -32.12 -23.33 60.01
C TYR A 464 -32.54 -23.20 61.49
N ASN A 465 -33.69 -22.57 61.74
CA ASN A 465 -34.22 -22.36 63.09
C ASN A 465 -34.58 -23.70 63.76
N SER A 466 -35.23 -24.63 63.05
CA SER A 466 -35.56 -25.94 63.62
C SER A 466 -34.32 -26.78 63.96
N LEU A 467 -33.27 -26.73 63.13
CA LEU A 467 -31.97 -27.35 63.41
C LEU A 467 -31.30 -26.71 64.63
N MET A 468 -31.34 -25.38 64.75
CA MET A 468 -30.78 -24.66 65.90
C MET A 468 -31.58 -24.87 67.19
N ASP A 469 -32.90 -25.00 67.12
CA ASP A 469 -33.74 -25.30 68.28
C ASP A 469 -33.47 -26.70 68.84
N VAL A 470 -33.19 -27.67 67.97
CA VAL A 470 -32.75 -29.03 68.38
C VAL A 470 -31.35 -28.96 68.99
N TYR A 471 -30.45 -28.13 68.45
CA TYR A 471 -29.14 -27.90 69.05
C TYR A 471 -29.20 -27.24 70.43
N ILE A 472 -30.10 -26.27 70.62
CA ILE A 472 -30.30 -25.54 71.88
C ILE A 472 -30.90 -26.46 72.95
N ARG A 473 -31.84 -27.33 72.56
CA ARG A 473 -32.54 -28.24 73.49
C ARG A 473 -31.84 -29.58 73.72
N GLY A 474 -30.92 -29.99 72.85
CA GLY A 474 -30.19 -31.26 72.93
C GLY A 474 -28.95 -31.19 73.82
N SER A 475 -28.62 -32.30 74.48
CA SER A 475 -27.34 -32.53 75.14
C SER A 475 -26.34 -33.19 74.17
N CYS A 476 -25.03 -33.09 74.45
CA CYS A 476 -24.04 -33.82 73.66
C CYS A 476 -24.09 -35.31 73.99
N ASP A 477 -23.95 -36.14 72.96
CA ASP A 477 -23.77 -37.58 73.11
C ASP A 477 -22.29 -37.86 73.42
N PHE A 478 -22.04 -38.68 74.43
CA PHE A 478 -20.70 -39.11 74.82
C PHE A 478 -20.62 -40.63 74.71
N ASP A 479 -19.50 -41.14 74.22
CA ASP A 479 -19.31 -42.58 74.08
C ASP A 479 -19.05 -43.19 75.48
N GLU A 480 -19.74 -44.27 75.83
CA GLU A 480 -19.48 -44.97 77.11
C GLU A 480 -18.06 -45.57 77.09
N PRO A 481 -17.28 -45.40 78.18
CA PRO A 481 -15.95 -45.99 78.26
C PRO A 481 -16.07 -47.53 78.32
N GLU A 482 -15.38 -48.23 77.43
CA GLU A 482 -15.19 -49.67 77.55
C GLU A 482 -14.49 -49.97 78.89
N LEU A 483 -15.15 -50.74 79.75
CA LEU A 483 -14.67 -51.12 81.08
C LEU A 483 -13.45 -52.06 80.95
N ASP A 484 -12.26 -51.48 80.89
CA ASP A 484 -11.01 -52.14 81.26
C ASP A 484 -10.10 -51.18 82.05
N GLY A 485 -10.28 -51.19 83.37
CA GLY A 485 -9.23 -50.96 84.37
C GLY A 485 -8.44 -49.65 84.39
N SER A 486 -8.86 -48.60 83.68
CA SER A 486 -8.24 -47.27 83.74
C SER A 486 -9.29 -46.18 83.58
N GLU A 487 -9.12 -45.03 84.27
CA GLU A 487 -10.04 -43.89 84.25
C GLU A 487 -10.36 -43.49 82.80
N GLY A 488 -11.51 -43.95 82.29
CA GLY A 488 -11.95 -43.66 80.93
C GLY A 488 -12.35 -42.20 80.82
N GLU A 489 -11.58 -41.40 80.06
CA GLU A 489 -12.01 -40.08 79.63
C GLU A 489 -13.32 -40.21 78.83
N ILE A 490 -14.37 -39.52 79.30
CA ILE A 490 -15.64 -39.40 78.58
C ILE A 490 -15.35 -38.64 77.28
N ARG A 491 -15.27 -39.35 76.14
CA ARG A 491 -15.02 -38.75 74.84
C ARG A 491 -16.34 -38.37 74.17
N HIS A 492 -16.38 -37.14 73.65
CA HIS A 492 -17.51 -36.65 72.89
C HIS A 492 -17.68 -37.46 71.60
N SER A 493 -18.87 -38.02 71.38
CA SER A 493 -19.12 -38.91 70.25
C SER A 493 -18.92 -38.20 68.91
N ALA A 494 -18.20 -38.83 67.97
CA ALA A 494 -18.00 -38.30 66.63
C ALA A 494 -19.31 -38.20 65.82
N SER A 495 -20.35 -38.94 66.22
CA SER A 495 -21.68 -38.96 65.61
C SER A 495 -22.72 -38.13 66.39
N CYS A 496 -22.28 -37.36 67.40
CA CYS A 496 -23.14 -36.57 68.29
C CYS A 496 -24.22 -35.81 67.53
N THR A 497 -25.46 -36.10 67.89
CA THR A 497 -26.64 -35.62 67.18
C THR A 497 -26.69 -34.10 67.27
N ARG A 498 -26.47 -33.52 68.46
CA ARG A 498 -26.43 -32.08 68.69
C ARG A 498 -25.41 -31.36 67.81
N CYS A 499 -24.16 -31.81 67.81
CA CYS A 499 -23.08 -31.17 67.05
C CYS A 499 -23.24 -31.35 65.54
N ARG A 500 -23.82 -32.48 65.10
CA ARG A 500 -24.19 -32.71 63.70
C ARG A 500 -25.27 -31.73 63.22
N GLN A 501 -26.32 -31.48 64.01
CA GLN A 501 -27.37 -30.52 63.64
C GLN A 501 -26.85 -29.09 63.50
N LYS A 502 -25.93 -28.66 64.39
CA LYS A 502 -25.23 -27.37 64.24
C LYS A 502 -24.39 -27.31 62.96
N ALA A 503 -23.60 -28.35 62.70
CA ALA A 503 -22.79 -28.41 61.47
C ALA A 503 -23.67 -28.45 60.20
N GLU A 504 -24.85 -29.07 60.25
CA GLU A 504 -25.82 -29.07 59.15
C GLU A 504 -26.44 -27.67 58.94
N ALA A 505 -26.84 -27.00 60.03
CA ALA A 505 -27.35 -25.63 59.98
C ALA A 505 -26.31 -24.64 59.38
N GLU A 506 -25.05 -24.74 59.80
CA GLU A 506 -23.94 -23.90 59.30
C GLU A 506 -23.53 -24.20 57.85
N ARG A 507 -23.94 -25.36 57.31
CA ARG A 507 -23.72 -25.77 55.91
C ARG A 507 -24.84 -25.34 54.97
N LEU A 508 -26.00 -24.91 55.48
CA LEU A 508 -27.09 -24.41 54.65
C LEU A 508 -26.61 -23.18 53.85
N LYS A 509 -26.76 -23.27 52.53
CA LYS A 509 -26.43 -22.19 51.59
C LYS A 509 -27.60 -21.97 50.65
N ILE A 510 -27.78 -20.72 50.25
CA ILE A 510 -28.77 -20.33 49.26
C ILE A 510 -28.08 -19.60 48.11
N ASP A 511 -28.44 -19.96 46.88
CA ASP A 511 -27.89 -19.32 45.69
C ASP A 511 -28.46 -17.93 45.49
N VAL A 512 -27.59 -16.98 45.14
CA VAL A 512 -28.00 -15.62 44.77
C VAL A 512 -28.57 -15.64 43.35
N LEU A 513 -29.79 -15.14 43.19
CA LEU A 513 -30.46 -15.01 41.91
C LEU A 513 -30.48 -13.54 41.50
N GLU A 514 -30.03 -13.26 40.29
CA GLU A 514 -30.11 -11.92 39.70
C GLU A 514 -31.48 -11.71 39.03
N SER A 515 -32.03 -10.50 39.17
CA SER A 515 -33.26 -10.12 38.47
C SER A 515 -33.08 -10.24 36.95
N PRO A 516 -34.04 -10.87 36.23
CA PRO A 516 -33.97 -11.01 34.77
C PRO A 516 -34.18 -9.69 34.02
N LEU A 517 -34.62 -8.61 34.69
CA LEU A 517 -34.74 -7.28 34.11
C LEU A 517 -34.05 -6.25 35.00
N PRO A 518 -33.39 -5.22 34.42
CA PRO A 518 -32.86 -4.10 35.18
C PRO A 518 -33.97 -3.25 35.80
N SER A 519 -33.69 -2.70 36.99
CA SER A 519 -34.61 -1.75 37.64
C SER A 519 -34.60 -0.35 37.01
N ASN A 520 -33.54 0.01 36.28
CA ASN A 520 -33.45 1.30 35.59
C ASN A 520 -34.42 1.35 34.39
N PRO A 521 -35.26 2.41 34.28
CA PRO A 521 -36.26 2.53 33.23
C PRO A 521 -35.68 2.53 31.82
N ASP A 522 -34.66 3.32 31.57
CA ASP A 522 -34.08 3.47 30.25
C ASP A 522 -33.44 2.15 29.77
N LYS A 523 -32.83 1.41 30.70
CA LYS A 523 -32.20 0.11 30.41
C LYS A 523 -33.20 -1.00 30.11
N TYR A 524 -34.28 -1.14 30.88
CA TYR A 524 -35.26 -2.19 30.57
C TYR A 524 -36.01 -1.88 29.28
N LYS A 525 -36.31 -0.60 29.00
CA LYS A 525 -36.95 -0.19 27.74
C LYS A 525 -36.08 -0.60 26.56
N ALA A 526 -34.77 -0.35 26.66
CA ALA A 526 -33.82 -0.73 25.65
C ALA A 526 -33.73 -2.24 25.42
N ILE A 527 -33.64 -3.03 26.49
CA ILE A 527 -33.61 -4.49 26.39
C ILE A 527 -34.90 -5.03 25.78
N VAL A 528 -36.08 -4.55 26.21
CA VAL A 528 -37.35 -5.05 25.69
C VAL A 528 -37.51 -4.79 24.19
N PHE A 529 -37.04 -3.63 23.72
CA PHE A 529 -37.01 -3.31 22.30
C PHE A 529 -36.01 -4.18 21.52
N GLU A 530 -34.77 -4.32 21.98
CA GLU A 530 -33.73 -5.10 21.27
C GLU A 530 -34.01 -6.62 21.26
N LEU A 531 -34.92 -7.11 22.09
CA LEU A 531 -35.42 -8.49 22.00
C LEU A 531 -36.35 -8.70 20.79
N SER A 532 -36.97 -7.65 20.26
CA SER A 532 -37.86 -7.72 19.10
C SER A 532 -37.88 -6.36 18.38
N PRO A 533 -36.74 -5.94 17.79
CA PRO A 533 -36.68 -4.69 17.04
C PRO A 533 -37.52 -4.80 15.75
N PRO A 534 -38.11 -3.71 15.24
CA PRO A 534 -38.77 -3.73 13.94
C PRO A 534 -37.79 -4.13 12.84
N LEU A 535 -38.21 -5.02 11.94
CA LEU A 535 -37.34 -5.54 10.86
C LEU A 535 -36.77 -4.43 9.98
N SER A 536 -37.59 -3.43 9.64
CA SER A 536 -37.15 -2.28 8.84
C SER A 536 -36.08 -1.44 9.54
N PHE A 537 -36.24 -1.18 10.85
CA PHE A 537 -35.25 -0.47 11.66
C PHE A 537 -33.95 -1.27 11.78
N GLN A 538 -34.05 -2.59 12.01
CA GLN A 538 -32.88 -3.45 12.14
C GLN A 538 -32.07 -3.49 10.84
N ALA A 539 -32.73 -3.72 9.70
CA ALA A 539 -32.07 -3.73 8.40
C ALA A 539 -31.49 -2.35 8.03
N TRP A 540 -32.19 -1.27 8.33
CA TRP A 540 -31.68 0.09 8.15
C TRP A 540 -30.44 0.36 9.01
N ARG A 541 -30.44 -0.07 10.28
CA ARG A 541 -29.31 0.11 11.21
C ARG A 541 -28.10 -0.69 10.74
N ASP A 542 -28.31 -1.93 10.31
CA ASP A 542 -27.26 -2.80 9.78
C ASP A 542 -26.68 -2.24 8.48
N PHE A 543 -27.52 -1.75 7.56
CA PHE A 543 -27.07 -1.11 6.33
C PHE A 543 -26.29 0.18 6.62
N THR A 544 -26.80 1.04 7.51
CA THR A 544 -26.11 2.29 7.88
C THR A 544 -24.72 2.01 8.44
N TYR A 545 -24.61 1.03 9.34
CA TYR A 545 -23.32 0.64 9.90
C TYR A 545 -22.39 0.03 8.84
N PHE A 546 -22.90 -0.89 8.00
CA PHE A 546 -22.16 -1.44 6.87
C PHE A 546 -21.62 -0.35 5.93
N PHE A 547 -22.45 0.65 5.61
CA PHE A 547 -22.06 1.72 4.73
C PHE A 547 -20.94 2.57 5.35
N LEU A 548 -21.05 2.89 6.64
CA LEU A 548 -20.03 3.66 7.38
C LEU A 548 -18.70 2.89 7.51
N THR A 549 -18.73 1.61 7.89
CA THR A 549 -17.51 0.86 8.23
C THR A 549 -16.85 0.20 7.03
N ASP A 550 -17.63 -0.45 6.17
CA ASP A 550 -17.10 -1.34 5.13
C ASP A 550 -16.84 -0.55 3.85
N VAL A 551 -17.80 0.30 3.48
CA VAL A 551 -17.76 1.07 2.23
C VAL A 551 -16.98 2.36 2.41
N LEU A 552 -17.35 3.20 3.39
CA LEU A 552 -16.75 4.52 3.55
C LEU A 552 -15.40 4.53 4.27
N SER A 553 -15.14 3.55 5.14
CA SER A 553 -13.92 3.53 5.99
C SER A 553 -12.95 2.39 5.70
N GLN A 554 -13.35 1.38 4.91
CA GLN A 554 -12.54 0.19 4.59
C GLN A 554 -11.93 -0.53 5.81
N SER A 555 -12.56 -0.45 6.98
CA SER A 555 -11.99 -0.93 8.24
C SER A 555 -11.72 -2.45 8.25
N GLN A 556 -12.39 -3.21 7.37
CA GLN A 556 -12.28 -4.67 7.29
C GLN A 556 -10.99 -5.18 6.61
N GLN A 557 -10.25 -4.36 5.85
CA GLN A 557 -9.02 -4.85 5.20
C GLN A 557 -7.81 -4.91 6.16
N ILE A 558 -7.84 -4.18 7.28
CA ILE A 558 -6.64 -3.98 8.12
C ILE A 558 -6.49 -5.06 9.21
N GLU A 559 -7.57 -5.75 9.62
CA GLU A 559 -7.53 -6.55 10.87
C GLU A 559 -8.15 -7.95 10.80
N ARG A 560 -7.95 -8.70 9.72
CA ARG A 560 -8.31 -10.15 9.70
C ARG A 560 -7.44 -11.03 10.62
N ASN A 561 -6.43 -10.47 11.31
CA ASN A 561 -5.39 -11.24 12.00
C ASN A 561 -5.53 -11.40 13.52
N ASP A 562 -6.45 -10.73 14.21
CA ASP A 562 -6.59 -10.88 15.66
C ASP A 562 -7.77 -11.77 16.06
N LYS A 563 -7.68 -13.06 15.70
CA LYS A 563 -8.50 -14.13 16.31
C LYS A 563 -8.01 -14.47 17.73
N LYS A 564 -7.77 -13.47 18.59
CA LYS A 564 -7.29 -13.68 19.96
C LYS A 564 -7.99 -12.76 20.96
N THR A 565 -9.29 -12.95 21.14
CA THR A 565 -9.99 -12.80 22.44
C THR A 565 -11.47 -13.16 22.30
N ALA A 566 -11.76 -14.42 21.94
CA ALA A 566 -13.08 -14.98 22.17
C ALA A 566 -13.19 -15.40 23.64
N GLY A 567 -13.34 -14.42 24.54
CA GLY A 567 -13.98 -14.69 25.83
C GLY A 567 -15.40 -15.18 25.58
N SER A 568 -15.94 -16.01 26.49
CA SER A 568 -17.33 -16.49 26.44
C SER A 568 -18.32 -15.33 26.49
N LYS A 569 -18.63 -14.73 25.33
CA LYS A 569 -19.62 -13.64 25.19
C LYS A 569 -21.01 -14.27 25.13
N VAL A 570 -21.91 -13.82 26.01
CA VAL A 570 -23.32 -14.25 26.03
C VAL A 570 -24.13 -13.23 25.23
N TYR A 571 -24.80 -13.67 24.16
CA TYR A 571 -25.66 -12.79 23.36
C TYR A 571 -26.98 -12.53 24.08
N LEU A 572 -27.66 -11.43 23.76
CA LEU A 572 -28.98 -11.12 24.32
C LEU A 572 -30.00 -12.23 24.03
N THR A 573 -29.88 -12.93 22.90
CA THR A 573 -30.68 -14.10 22.54
C THR A 573 -30.43 -15.28 23.48
N ASP A 574 -29.18 -15.57 23.79
CA ASP A 574 -28.82 -16.63 24.76
C ASP A 574 -29.35 -16.30 26.15
N TYR A 575 -29.21 -15.04 26.56
CA TYR A 575 -29.77 -14.57 27.82
C TYR A 575 -31.29 -14.66 27.88
N ALA A 576 -31.96 -14.32 26.78
CA ALA A 576 -33.41 -14.41 26.69
C ALA A 576 -33.88 -15.87 26.78
N ASN A 577 -33.14 -16.80 26.16
CA ASN A 577 -33.35 -18.24 26.31
C ASN A 577 -33.11 -18.72 27.75
N GLU A 578 -32.01 -18.32 28.40
CA GLU A 578 -31.73 -18.59 29.83
C GLU A 578 -32.85 -18.06 30.74
N SER A 579 -33.43 -16.92 30.37
CA SER A 579 -34.51 -16.25 31.11
C SER A 579 -35.90 -16.82 30.78
N GLY A 580 -35.99 -17.75 29.82
CA GLY A 580 -37.25 -18.39 29.39
C GLY A 580 -38.16 -17.46 28.60
N TRP A 581 -37.61 -16.51 27.85
CA TRP A 581 -38.33 -15.62 26.94
C TRP A 581 -38.30 -16.21 25.53
N THR A 582 -39.37 -16.87 25.11
CA THR A 582 -39.44 -17.66 23.87
C THR A 582 -39.88 -16.88 22.62
N ASP A 583 -40.29 -15.61 22.77
CA ASP A 583 -40.89 -14.81 21.69
C ASP A 583 -39.84 -14.11 20.79
N LEU A 584 -38.71 -14.74 20.55
CA LEU A 584 -37.59 -14.12 19.83
C LEU A 584 -37.68 -14.41 18.33
N LEU A 585 -37.62 -13.34 17.53
CA LEU A 585 -37.24 -13.44 16.13
C LEU A 585 -35.73 -13.62 16.10
N ALA A 586 -35.28 -14.86 15.84
CA ALA A 586 -33.88 -15.13 15.53
C ALA A 586 -33.55 -14.46 14.19
N SER A 587 -33.06 -13.22 14.22
CA SER A 587 -32.54 -12.58 13.02
C SER A 587 -31.02 -12.53 13.06
N ASN A 588 -30.39 -12.89 11.94
CA ASN A 588 -28.95 -12.77 11.71
C ASN A 588 -28.57 -11.30 11.50
N ALA A 589 -28.81 -10.46 12.50
CA ALA A 589 -28.47 -9.05 12.45
C ALA A 589 -26.95 -8.83 12.53
N ARG A 590 -26.47 -7.82 11.83
CA ARG A 590 -25.06 -7.41 11.92
C ARG A 590 -24.76 -6.78 13.28
N ILE A 591 -25.65 -5.93 13.78
CA ILE A 591 -25.51 -5.31 15.09
C ILE A 591 -26.31 -6.09 16.13
N MET A 592 -25.59 -6.69 17.07
CA MET A 592 -26.18 -7.44 18.17
C MET A 592 -25.81 -6.86 19.53
N VAL A 593 -26.63 -7.19 20.53
CA VAL A 593 -26.41 -6.80 21.92
C VAL A 593 -25.71 -7.93 22.66
N ILE A 594 -24.56 -7.65 23.27
CA ILE A 594 -23.81 -8.62 24.09
C ILE A 594 -23.76 -8.21 25.56
N LEU A 595 -23.61 -9.22 26.41
CA LEU A 595 -23.37 -9.08 27.84
C LEU A 595 -21.86 -8.97 28.13
N GLU A 596 -21.45 -7.93 28.85
CA GLU A 596 -20.03 -7.67 29.10
C GLU A 596 -19.42 -8.58 30.18
N GLU A 597 -20.13 -8.88 31.27
CA GLU A 597 -19.61 -9.76 32.32
C GLU A 597 -20.76 -10.19 33.25
N LYS A 598 -20.80 -11.47 33.60
CA LYS A 598 -21.68 -11.98 34.67
C LYS A 598 -20.89 -11.93 35.98
N LYS A 599 -21.36 -11.16 36.96
CA LYS A 599 -20.85 -11.31 38.32
C LYS A 599 -21.22 -12.70 38.82
N ASN A 600 -20.22 -13.54 39.06
CA ASN A 600 -20.43 -14.85 39.68
C ASN A 600 -20.65 -14.63 41.18
N PHE A 601 -21.92 -14.66 41.58
CA PHE A 601 -22.27 -14.63 42.99
C PHE A 601 -21.97 -15.98 43.64
N ARG A 602 -21.31 -15.95 44.81
CA ARG A 602 -21.13 -17.14 45.63
C ARG A 602 -22.41 -17.40 46.42
N PRO A 603 -22.80 -18.67 46.67
CA PRO A 603 -23.93 -18.98 47.52
C PRO A 603 -23.72 -18.42 48.92
N LEU A 604 -24.74 -17.76 49.48
CA LEU A 604 -24.69 -17.16 50.82
C LEU A 604 -25.06 -18.19 51.88
N LYS A 605 -24.44 -18.10 53.06
CA LYS A 605 -24.82 -18.93 54.21
C LYS A 605 -26.17 -18.46 54.75
N VAL A 606 -27.03 -19.41 55.11
CA VAL A 606 -28.34 -19.10 55.68
C VAL A 606 -28.18 -18.74 57.17
N HIS A 607 -28.76 -17.61 57.57
CA HIS A 607 -28.87 -17.17 58.97
C HIS A 607 -30.14 -16.35 59.17
N PRO A 608 -30.64 -16.15 60.41
CA PRO A 608 -31.93 -15.52 60.67
C PRO A 608 -32.07 -14.07 60.16
N GLU A 609 -30.97 -13.34 60.05
CA GLU A 609 -30.94 -11.94 59.59
C GLU A 609 -30.82 -11.81 58.05
N LEU A 610 -30.86 -12.94 57.30
CA LEU A 610 -30.64 -12.92 55.85
C LEU A 610 -31.85 -12.30 55.15
N GLN A 611 -31.64 -11.19 54.46
CA GLN A 611 -32.71 -10.46 53.78
C GLN A 611 -32.87 -10.89 52.32
N LEU A 612 -34.10 -10.78 51.81
CA LEU A 612 -34.41 -11.13 50.41
C LEU A 612 -33.57 -10.34 49.40
N ASP A 613 -33.30 -9.06 49.67
CA ASP A 613 -32.56 -8.19 48.74
C ASP A 613 -31.06 -8.54 48.63
N GLN A 614 -30.53 -9.35 49.56
CA GLN A 614 -29.16 -9.89 49.47
C GLN A 614 -29.09 -11.16 48.61
N ILE A 615 -30.22 -11.83 48.39
CA ILE A 615 -30.31 -13.07 47.61
C ILE A 615 -30.92 -12.81 46.23
N PHE A 616 -31.88 -11.89 46.14
CA PHE A 616 -32.51 -11.45 44.89
C PHE A 616 -31.97 -10.06 44.53
N VAL A 617 -30.86 -10.04 43.80
CA VAL A 617 -30.12 -8.80 43.49
C VAL A 617 -30.62 -8.21 42.17
N ASP A 618 -30.62 -6.87 42.05
CA ASP A 618 -30.93 -6.20 40.78
C ASP A 618 -29.97 -6.61 39.66
N CYS A 619 -30.39 -6.42 38.40
CA CYS A 619 -29.58 -6.76 37.23
C CYS A 619 -28.29 -5.90 37.21
N THR A 620 -27.16 -6.52 37.52
CA THR A 620 -25.81 -5.93 37.51
C THR A 620 -25.15 -5.96 36.13
N ARG A 621 -25.84 -6.56 35.14
CA ARG A 621 -25.39 -6.76 33.77
C ARG A 621 -25.22 -5.45 33.01
N ARG A 622 -24.14 -5.35 32.24
CA ARG A 622 -23.89 -4.27 31.28
C ARG A 622 -24.05 -4.78 29.86
N TRP A 623 -24.79 -4.03 29.06
CA TRP A 623 -25.16 -4.38 27.70
C TRP A 623 -24.53 -3.39 26.73
N ARG A 624 -24.05 -3.88 25.59
CA ARG A 624 -23.48 -3.05 24.54
C ARG A 624 -23.79 -3.56 23.15
N TYR A 625 -23.82 -2.63 22.19
CA TYR A 625 -23.85 -2.95 20.77
C TYR A 625 -22.47 -3.44 20.30
N VAL A 626 -22.48 -4.57 19.60
CA VAL A 626 -21.30 -5.17 18.98
C VAL A 626 -21.64 -5.58 17.55
N ASP A 627 -20.66 -5.38 16.67
CA ASP A 627 -20.70 -5.87 15.30
C ASP A 627 -20.34 -7.37 15.29
N THR A 628 -21.23 -8.20 14.76
CA THR A 628 -21.03 -9.66 14.69
C THR A 628 -19.92 -10.06 13.71
N THR A 629 -19.54 -9.18 12.78
CA THR A 629 -18.49 -9.48 11.80
C THR A 629 -17.09 -9.23 12.36
N THR A 630 -16.90 -8.13 13.11
CA THR A 630 -15.61 -7.73 13.70
C THR A 630 -15.47 -8.07 15.18
N PHE A 631 -16.57 -8.39 15.86
CA PHE A 631 -16.68 -8.56 17.31
C PHE A 631 -16.23 -7.35 18.15
N LYS A 632 -16.12 -6.18 17.51
CA LYS A 632 -15.77 -4.90 18.14
C LYS A 632 -17.02 -4.16 18.62
N GLU A 633 -16.84 -3.39 19.68
CA GLU A 633 -17.84 -2.46 20.18
C GLU A 633 -18.02 -1.29 19.22
N LEU A 634 -19.24 -0.79 19.09
CA LEU A 634 -19.60 0.34 18.21
C LEU A 634 -19.08 1.71 18.70
N SER A 635 -18.12 1.76 19.63
CA SER A 635 -17.81 2.95 20.43
C SER A 635 -17.21 4.13 19.66
N VAL A 636 -16.70 3.94 18.43
CA VAL A 636 -16.29 5.02 17.53
C VAL A 636 -16.47 4.58 16.05
N ILE A 637 -17.28 5.31 15.29
CA ILE A 637 -17.34 5.16 13.83
C ILE A 637 -16.03 5.70 13.24
N PRO A 638 -15.28 4.91 12.45
CA PRO A 638 -14.02 5.36 11.86
C PRO A 638 -14.23 6.55 10.90
N PRO A 639 -13.22 7.43 10.75
CA PRO A 639 -13.30 8.51 9.77
C PRO A 639 -13.34 7.94 8.36
N SER A 640 -14.03 8.64 7.47
CA SER A 640 -14.16 8.22 6.07
C SER A 640 -12.80 8.21 5.36
N ALA A 641 -12.51 7.09 4.68
CA ALA A 641 -11.39 6.92 3.75
C ALA A 641 -11.76 7.32 2.30
N LEU A 642 -12.93 7.92 2.09
CA LEU A 642 -13.48 8.23 0.78
C LEU A 642 -12.54 9.11 -0.08
N PRO A 643 -11.89 10.16 0.45
CA PRO A 643 -10.92 10.95 -0.32
C PRO A 643 -9.77 10.11 -0.88
N GLN A 644 -9.22 9.19 -0.07
CA GLN A 644 -8.12 8.32 -0.50
C GLN A 644 -8.59 7.26 -1.50
N MET A 645 -9.81 6.75 -1.35
CA MET A 645 -10.42 5.75 -2.24
C MET A 645 -10.75 6.31 -3.62
N CYS A 646 -11.26 7.55 -3.67
CA CYS A 646 -11.67 8.22 -4.90
C CYS A 646 -10.54 9.06 -5.49
N SER A 647 -9.30 8.91 -5.02
CA SER A 647 -8.16 9.63 -5.55
C SER A 647 -7.33 8.76 -6.50
N VAL A 648 -6.94 9.35 -7.62
CA VAL A 648 -6.03 8.73 -8.57
C VAL A 648 -4.68 8.46 -7.90
N ARG A 649 -4.15 7.24 -8.05
CA ARG A 649 -2.84 6.85 -7.52
C ARG A 649 -1.75 7.18 -8.53
N LEU A 650 -0.83 8.05 -8.13
CA LEU A 650 0.35 8.37 -8.93
C LEU A 650 1.39 7.24 -8.86
N PRO A 651 2.19 7.03 -9.93
CA PRO A 651 3.32 6.12 -9.92
C PRO A 651 4.27 6.38 -8.74
N ALA A 652 4.95 5.33 -8.26
CA ALA A 652 5.91 5.45 -7.15
C ALA A 652 7.02 6.48 -7.41
N SER A 653 7.37 6.71 -8.68
CA SER A 653 8.31 7.74 -9.13
C SER A 653 7.84 9.16 -8.79
N ALA A 654 6.54 9.39 -8.61
CA ALA A 654 5.90 10.68 -8.36
C ALA A 654 5.04 10.71 -7.09
N ALA A 655 5.28 9.79 -6.14
CA ALA A 655 4.53 9.69 -4.90
C ALA A 655 4.49 11.01 -4.08
N THR A 656 5.48 11.88 -4.24
CA THR A 656 5.54 13.17 -3.55
C THR A 656 4.51 14.18 -4.03
N LEU A 657 3.98 14.00 -5.26
CA LEU A 657 2.88 14.81 -5.81
C LEU A 657 1.49 14.33 -5.36
N GLN A 658 1.36 13.12 -4.81
CA GLN A 658 0.06 12.51 -4.46
C GLN A 658 -0.78 13.40 -3.51
N ARG A 659 -0.10 14.06 -2.57
CA ARG A 659 -0.74 14.97 -1.61
C ARG A 659 -1.41 16.20 -2.23
N PHE A 660 -1.01 16.56 -3.45
CA PHE A 660 -1.53 17.72 -4.15
C PHE A 660 -2.62 17.33 -5.16
N ALA A 661 -2.76 16.03 -5.44
CA ALA A 661 -3.80 15.52 -6.33
C ALA A 661 -5.17 15.55 -5.64
N ASP A 662 -5.24 15.21 -4.35
CA ASP A 662 -6.47 15.26 -3.56
C ASP A 662 -6.53 16.53 -2.70
N GLN A 663 -7.48 17.41 -3.00
CA GLN A 663 -7.77 18.61 -2.19
C GLN A 663 -9.16 18.52 -1.57
N SER A 664 -9.48 17.39 -0.92
CA SER A 664 -10.65 17.32 -0.05
C SER A 664 -10.63 18.44 1.02
N ALA A 665 -11.83 18.86 1.43
CA ALA A 665 -12.18 20.15 2.04
C ALA A 665 -11.39 20.59 3.30
N GLU A 666 -10.49 19.78 3.84
CA GLU A 666 -9.78 20.04 5.10
C GLU A 666 -8.39 20.66 4.92
N GLN A 667 -7.84 20.71 3.71
CA GLN A 667 -6.56 21.39 3.48
C GLN A 667 -6.82 22.83 3.02
N LYS A 668 -6.75 23.77 3.98
CA LYS A 668 -6.81 25.22 3.75
C LYS A 668 -6.01 25.55 2.49
N ALA A 669 -6.68 25.93 1.40
CA ALA A 669 -6.06 26.17 0.08
C ALA A 669 -4.86 27.14 0.10
N SER A 670 -4.74 27.96 1.15
CA SER A 670 -3.61 28.84 1.44
C SER A 670 -2.35 28.11 1.93
N SER A 671 -2.44 26.98 2.65
CA SER A 671 -1.27 26.21 3.08
C SER A 671 -0.65 25.43 1.91
N LEU A 672 -1.48 24.89 1.03
CA LEU A 672 -1.04 24.07 -0.10
C LEU A 672 -0.15 24.80 -1.11
N SER A 673 -0.36 26.10 -1.34
CA SER A 673 0.50 26.89 -2.25
C SER A 673 1.93 27.03 -1.72
N ASN A 674 2.04 27.38 -0.43
CA ASN A 674 3.33 27.49 0.24
C ASN A 674 4.00 26.13 0.39
N GLU A 675 3.21 25.08 0.63
CA GLU A 675 3.69 23.70 0.68
C GLU A 675 4.21 23.22 -0.67
N ALA A 676 3.56 23.53 -1.79
CA ALA A 676 4.05 23.18 -3.13
C ALA A 676 5.47 23.70 -3.39
N ILE A 677 5.79 24.89 -2.86
CA ILE A 677 7.13 25.49 -2.89
C ILE A 677 8.05 24.81 -1.87
N ALA A 678 7.61 24.65 -0.61
CA ALA A 678 8.42 24.05 0.45
C ALA A 678 8.84 22.60 0.15
N TYR A 679 8.00 21.84 -0.55
CA TYR A 679 8.24 20.45 -0.92
C TYR A 679 9.04 20.27 -2.23
N GLN A 680 9.52 21.34 -2.88
CA GLN A 680 10.38 21.24 -4.08
C GLN A 680 11.64 20.40 -3.86
N HIS A 681 12.14 20.31 -2.62
CA HIS A 681 13.30 19.47 -2.30
C HIS A 681 13.02 17.95 -2.39
N ARG A 682 11.75 17.51 -2.31
CA ARG A 682 11.34 16.09 -2.40
C ARG A 682 10.89 15.68 -3.80
N ARG A 683 11.22 16.50 -4.78
CA ARG A 683 10.70 16.39 -6.13
C ARG A 683 11.32 15.19 -6.88
N PRO A 684 10.55 14.51 -7.74
CA PRO A 684 11.09 13.45 -8.59
C PRO A 684 12.21 13.95 -9.51
N ALA A 685 13.27 13.15 -9.64
CA ALA A 685 14.47 13.53 -10.40
C ALA A 685 14.20 13.83 -11.90
N HIS A 686 13.14 13.24 -12.48
CA HIS A 686 12.82 13.31 -13.91
C HIS A 686 11.83 14.42 -14.30
N ILE A 687 11.20 15.10 -13.32
CA ILE A 687 10.32 16.27 -13.59
C ILE A 687 11.25 17.52 -13.71
N SER A 688 10.82 18.78 -13.89
CA SER A 688 11.62 19.99 -13.52
C SER A 688 11.08 20.76 -12.29
N SER A 689 11.88 21.58 -11.58
CA SER A 689 11.41 22.28 -10.35
C SER A 689 10.15 23.12 -10.61
N HIS A 690 10.20 23.81 -11.74
CA HIS A 690 9.06 24.58 -12.25
C HIS A 690 7.86 23.69 -12.57
N GLU A 691 8.07 22.57 -13.28
CA GLU A 691 7.01 21.63 -13.66
C GLU A 691 6.34 20.99 -12.42
N HIS A 692 7.10 20.59 -11.40
CA HIS A 692 6.53 20.05 -10.16
C HIS A 692 5.63 21.06 -9.44
N THR A 693 6.08 22.32 -9.39
CA THR A 693 5.29 23.40 -8.79
C THR A 693 4.00 23.61 -9.58
N CYS A 694 4.07 23.64 -10.92
CA CYS A 694 2.89 23.73 -11.77
C CYS A 694 1.94 22.54 -11.56
N MET A 695 2.46 21.31 -11.48
CA MET A 695 1.65 20.11 -11.25
C MET A 695 0.97 20.11 -9.89
N ALA A 696 1.66 20.57 -8.83
CA ALA A 696 1.08 20.68 -7.49
C ALA A 696 -0.01 21.76 -7.41
N LEU A 697 0.13 22.85 -8.17
CA LEU A 697 -0.84 23.96 -8.18
C LEU A 697 -2.01 23.75 -9.14
N LEU A 698 -1.97 22.74 -10.04
CA LEU A 698 -3.05 22.45 -10.98
C LEU A 698 -4.41 22.24 -10.29
N ALA A 699 -4.42 21.53 -9.17
CA ALA A 699 -5.62 21.24 -8.41
C ALA A 699 -6.10 22.41 -7.53
N GLN A 700 -5.30 23.48 -7.41
CA GLN A 700 -5.51 24.54 -6.43
C GLN A 700 -6.75 25.39 -6.72
N GLY A 701 -7.60 25.49 -5.69
CA GLY A 701 -8.70 26.44 -5.58
C GLY A 701 -9.94 26.02 -6.38
N HIS A 702 -11.09 25.92 -5.73
CA HIS A 702 -12.30 25.33 -6.33
C HIS A 702 -12.72 26.10 -7.60
N HIS A 703 -12.78 27.43 -7.54
CA HIS A 703 -13.16 28.26 -8.69
C HIS A 703 -12.05 28.49 -9.73
N THR A 704 -10.79 28.15 -9.42
CA THR A 704 -9.62 28.43 -10.28
C THR A 704 -9.12 27.22 -11.05
N ARG A 705 -9.57 26.01 -10.72
CA ARG A 705 -9.15 24.75 -11.38
C ARG A 705 -9.15 24.83 -12.90
N TRP A 706 -10.26 25.26 -13.50
CA TRP A 706 -10.38 25.35 -14.97
C TRP A 706 -9.53 26.46 -15.59
N LEU A 707 -9.33 27.58 -14.89
CA LEU A 707 -8.41 28.62 -15.33
C LEU A 707 -6.97 28.11 -15.36
N ASN A 708 -6.57 27.34 -14.34
CA ASN A 708 -5.24 26.71 -14.29
C ASN A 708 -5.07 25.72 -15.45
N ILE A 709 -6.08 24.86 -15.72
CA ILE A 709 -6.06 23.95 -16.86
C ILE A 709 -5.90 24.72 -18.18
N LEU A 710 -6.71 25.75 -18.42
CA LEU A 710 -6.63 26.57 -19.63
C LEU A 710 -5.26 27.24 -19.77
N GLN A 711 -4.74 27.81 -18.68
CA GLN A 711 -3.42 28.47 -18.67
C GLN A 711 -2.31 27.48 -19.04
N HIS A 712 -2.34 26.27 -18.48
CA HIS A 712 -1.35 25.24 -18.75
C HIS A 712 -1.47 24.62 -20.15
N LEU A 713 -2.67 24.59 -20.74
CA LEU A 713 -2.85 24.23 -22.14
C LEU A 713 -2.35 25.34 -23.08
N ALA A 714 -2.65 26.60 -22.80
CA ALA A 714 -2.27 27.73 -23.66
C ALA A 714 -0.75 28.01 -23.60
N ILE A 715 -0.15 27.87 -22.42
CA ILE A 715 1.29 28.05 -22.18
C ILE A 715 1.80 26.76 -21.51
N PRO A 716 2.26 25.78 -22.32
CA PRO A 716 2.63 24.44 -21.83
C PRO A 716 3.82 24.50 -20.87
N LYS A 717 3.54 24.50 -19.57
CA LYS A 717 4.53 24.39 -18.48
C LYS A 717 4.64 22.98 -17.90
N VAL A 718 3.64 22.14 -18.20
CA VAL A 718 3.57 20.74 -17.82
C VAL A 718 3.59 19.88 -19.07
N ASP A 719 4.26 18.74 -19.01
CA ASP A 719 4.34 17.81 -20.13
C ASP A 719 3.11 16.89 -20.14
N LEU A 720 2.26 17.04 -21.16
CA LEU A 720 1.06 16.22 -21.36
C LEU A 720 1.38 14.79 -21.84
N LYS A 721 2.62 14.49 -22.25
CA LYS A 721 3.03 13.12 -22.56
C LYS A 721 3.15 12.26 -21.31
N LYS A 722 3.42 12.88 -20.15
CA LYS A 722 3.69 12.17 -18.90
C LYS A 722 2.40 11.63 -18.28
N PRO A 723 2.36 10.36 -17.88
CA PRO A 723 1.17 9.77 -17.24
C PRO A 723 0.83 10.49 -15.94
N GLU A 724 1.80 10.96 -15.17
CA GLU A 724 1.59 11.70 -13.93
C GLU A 724 0.75 12.96 -14.14
N THR A 725 1.04 13.72 -15.20
CA THR A 725 0.27 14.93 -15.58
C THR A 725 -1.15 14.57 -15.95
N ALA A 726 -1.32 13.50 -16.73
CA ALA A 726 -2.62 13.04 -17.19
C ALA A 726 -3.51 12.58 -16.03
N LEU A 727 -2.94 11.88 -15.05
CA LEU A 727 -3.62 11.42 -13.84
C LEU A 727 -4.05 12.59 -12.93
N ILE A 728 -3.21 13.61 -12.75
CA ILE A 728 -3.59 14.84 -12.02
C ILE A 728 -4.72 15.56 -12.74
N LEU A 729 -4.65 15.70 -14.08
CA LEU A 729 -5.72 16.33 -14.85
C LEU A 729 -7.03 15.53 -14.79
N LEU A 730 -6.95 14.19 -14.76
CA LEU A 730 -8.12 13.34 -14.55
C LEU A 730 -8.76 13.62 -13.18
N GLN A 731 -7.95 13.62 -12.12
CA GLN A 731 -8.42 13.92 -10.75
C GLN A 731 -9.12 15.28 -10.71
N VAL A 732 -8.45 16.34 -11.20
CA VAL A 732 -8.94 17.73 -11.09
C VAL A 732 -10.19 17.98 -11.94
N SER A 733 -10.28 17.36 -13.12
CA SER A 733 -11.42 17.57 -14.03
C SER A 733 -12.66 16.76 -13.67
N CYS A 734 -12.49 15.61 -13.01
CA CYS A 734 -13.57 14.71 -12.63
C CYS A 734 -14.03 14.88 -11.17
N GLN A 735 -13.20 15.37 -10.26
CA GLN A 735 -13.58 15.55 -8.85
C GLN A 735 -14.77 16.51 -8.71
N ALA A 736 -15.85 16.04 -8.11
CA ALA A 736 -17.14 16.73 -8.02
C ALA A 736 -17.02 18.11 -7.36
N GLY A 737 -16.23 18.23 -6.29
CA GLY A 737 -16.06 19.48 -5.55
C GLY A 737 -17.32 19.90 -4.79
N THR A 738 -17.32 21.09 -4.19
CA THR A 738 -18.38 21.52 -3.26
C THR A 738 -19.73 21.73 -3.93
N ALA A 739 -20.79 21.22 -3.28
CA ALA A 739 -22.17 21.36 -3.73
C ALA A 739 -22.57 22.84 -3.85
N CYS A 740 -23.29 23.19 -4.92
CA CYS A 740 -23.88 24.51 -5.09
C CYS A 740 -25.27 24.39 -5.74
N ALA A 741 -25.90 25.53 -6.02
CA ALA A 741 -27.24 25.55 -6.63
C ALA A 741 -27.29 24.95 -8.05
N THR A 742 -26.16 24.90 -8.77
CA THR A 742 -26.08 24.37 -10.13
C THR A 742 -25.54 22.95 -10.16
N ILE A 743 -25.90 22.19 -11.21
CA ILE A 743 -25.45 20.81 -11.42
C ILE A 743 -23.92 20.74 -11.58
N ALA A 744 -23.32 21.80 -12.13
CA ALA A 744 -21.89 21.88 -12.36
C ALA A 744 -21.06 21.88 -11.06
N ARG A 745 -21.64 22.21 -9.90
CA ARG A 745 -20.92 22.38 -8.62
C ARG A 745 -19.89 23.52 -8.68
N GLU A 746 -19.41 23.98 -7.53
CA GLU A 746 -18.53 25.17 -7.48
C GLU A 746 -17.27 25.03 -8.35
N SER A 747 -16.73 23.83 -8.42
CA SER A 747 -15.49 23.52 -9.15
C SER A 747 -15.65 23.53 -10.67
N HIS A 748 -16.86 23.40 -11.24
CA HIS A 748 -17.07 23.35 -12.68
C HIS A 748 -17.98 24.46 -13.24
N GLN A 749 -18.45 25.41 -12.42
CA GLN A 749 -19.26 26.55 -12.86
C GLN A 749 -18.67 27.30 -14.07
N LEU A 750 -17.35 27.40 -14.17
CA LEU A 750 -16.71 28.10 -15.28
C LEU A 750 -16.96 27.41 -16.64
N LEU A 751 -17.24 26.11 -16.66
CA LEU A 751 -17.64 25.38 -17.86
C LEU A 751 -19.04 25.76 -18.34
N GLU A 752 -19.90 26.35 -17.51
CA GLU A 752 -21.21 26.84 -17.96
C GLU A 752 -21.08 28.16 -18.73
N CYS A 753 -19.93 28.85 -18.64
CA CYS A 753 -19.66 30.09 -19.36
C CYS A 753 -19.32 29.83 -20.85
N PRO A 754 -20.12 30.33 -21.81
CA PRO A 754 -19.87 30.12 -23.26
C PRO A 754 -18.53 30.71 -23.72
N ILE A 755 -18.15 31.87 -23.20
CA ILE A 755 -16.90 32.56 -23.58
C ILE A 755 -15.68 31.73 -23.17
N PHE A 756 -15.70 31.22 -21.94
CA PHE A 756 -14.59 30.41 -21.42
C PHE A 756 -14.49 29.08 -22.15
N THR A 757 -15.61 28.37 -22.33
CA THR A 757 -15.63 27.06 -22.98
C THR A 757 -15.24 27.14 -24.46
N ALA A 758 -15.70 28.15 -25.19
CA ALA A 758 -15.25 28.40 -26.56
C ALA A 758 -13.72 28.58 -26.60
N LYS A 759 -13.17 29.39 -25.69
CA LYS A 759 -11.72 29.61 -25.63
C LYS A 759 -10.93 28.36 -25.26
N LEU A 760 -11.47 27.53 -24.37
CA LEU A 760 -10.88 26.24 -24.02
C LEU A 760 -10.84 25.29 -25.23
N LEU A 761 -11.93 25.21 -25.99
CA LEU A 761 -12.00 24.39 -27.20
C LEU A 761 -11.06 24.89 -28.30
N ASP A 762 -10.89 26.21 -28.47
CA ASP A 762 -9.91 26.77 -29.40
C ASP A 762 -8.48 26.29 -29.08
N VAL A 763 -8.09 26.37 -27.80
CA VAL A 763 -6.76 25.94 -27.35
C VAL A 763 -6.59 24.43 -27.50
N ILE A 764 -7.64 23.64 -27.22
CA ILE A 764 -7.65 22.19 -27.46
C ILE A 764 -7.48 21.90 -28.96
N GLY A 765 -8.17 22.62 -29.84
CA GLY A 765 -8.05 22.48 -31.30
C GLY A 765 -6.63 22.71 -31.79
N LEU A 766 -5.95 23.75 -31.28
CA LEU A 766 -4.53 24.00 -31.58
C LEU A 766 -3.63 22.84 -31.13
N TRP A 767 -3.92 22.24 -29.98
CA TRP A 767 -3.20 21.07 -29.49
C TRP A 767 -3.42 19.84 -30.36
N ILE A 768 -4.66 19.58 -30.79
CA ILE A 768 -5.01 18.48 -31.69
C ILE A 768 -4.18 18.60 -32.99
N GLU A 769 -4.14 19.79 -33.59
CA GLU A 769 -3.35 20.05 -34.80
C GLU A 769 -1.84 19.84 -34.59
N LYS A 770 -1.34 20.22 -33.42
CA LYS A 770 0.08 20.05 -33.06
C LYS A 770 0.49 18.58 -32.89
N ILE A 771 -0.38 17.75 -32.32
CA ILE A 771 -0.03 16.35 -31.98
C ILE A 771 -0.35 15.36 -33.10
N LYS A 772 -1.24 15.69 -34.05
CA LYS A 772 -1.84 14.75 -35.01
C LYS A 772 -0.86 13.82 -35.76
N THR A 773 0.39 14.24 -35.98
CA THR A 773 1.41 13.47 -36.73
C THR A 773 2.33 12.62 -35.85
N ASN A 774 2.21 12.68 -34.52
CA ASN A 774 3.12 11.98 -33.61
C ASN A 774 2.34 11.15 -32.58
N TRP A 775 2.26 9.85 -32.85
CA TRP A 775 1.57 8.85 -32.01
C TRP A 775 2.16 8.70 -30.59
N GLU A 776 3.37 9.19 -30.32
CA GLU A 776 3.92 9.22 -28.95
C GLU A 776 3.13 10.16 -28.02
N TYR A 777 2.29 11.04 -28.56
CA TYR A 777 1.39 11.90 -27.79
C TYR A 777 0.06 11.22 -27.43
N ASN A 778 0.00 9.88 -27.38
CA ASN A 778 -1.23 9.15 -27.00
C ASN A 778 -1.81 9.61 -25.64
N THR A 779 -0.97 9.81 -24.63
CA THR A 779 -1.38 10.32 -23.31
C THR A 779 -1.99 11.71 -23.43
N ALA A 780 -1.38 12.59 -24.23
CA ALA A 780 -1.88 13.94 -24.44
C ALA A 780 -3.23 13.91 -25.18
N LEU A 781 -3.39 13.05 -26.20
CA LEU A 781 -4.67 12.88 -26.89
C LEU A 781 -5.76 12.41 -25.93
N TRP A 782 -5.45 11.46 -25.04
CA TRP A 782 -6.38 11.00 -24.01
C TRP A 782 -6.81 12.13 -23.06
N VAL A 783 -5.87 12.98 -22.62
CA VAL A 783 -6.18 14.17 -21.82
C VAL A 783 -7.12 15.12 -22.57
N LEU A 784 -6.85 15.41 -23.83
CA LEU A 784 -7.72 16.29 -24.64
C LEU A 784 -9.13 15.70 -24.78
N VAL A 785 -9.25 14.40 -25.05
CA VAL A 785 -10.55 13.70 -25.13
C VAL A 785 -11.31 13.82 -23.81
N MET A 786 -10.65 13.56 -22.68
CA MET A 786 -11.25 13.68 -21.34
C MET A 786 -11.76 15.11 -21.05
N LEU A 787 -11.01 16.14 -21.43
CA LEU A 787 -11.45 17.53 -21.26
C LEU A 787 -12.62 17.86 -22.20
N ILE A 788 -12.60 17.40 -23.45
CA ILE A 788 -13.69 17.60 -24.42
C ILE A 788 -14.97 16.90 -23.93
N THR A 789 -14.89 15.65 -23.47
CA THR A 789 -16.06 14.92 -22.96
C THR A 789 -16.64 15.58 -21.73
N ARG A 790 -15.79 16.18 -20.88
CA ARG A 790 -16.25 17.00 -19.75
C ARG A 790 -17.00 18.26 -20.19
N VAL A 791 -16.51 18.95 -21.22
CA VAL A 791 -17.24 20.08 -21.84
C VAL A 791 -18.55 19.62 -22.47
N LEU A 792 -18.59 18.46 -23.13
CA LEU A 792 -19.84 17.90 -23.67
C LEU A 792 -20.88 17.56 -22.58
N SER A 793 -20.40 17.20 -21.39
CA SER A 793 -21.23 16.81 -20.25
C SER A 793 -21.92 18.03 -19.61
N ILE A 794 -21.18 19.12 -19.36
CA ILE A 794 -21.66 20.26 -18.54
C ILE A 794 -21.76 21.57 -19.34
N GLY A 795 -21.08 21.68 -20.48
CA GLY A 795 -20.97 22.92 -21.25
C GLY A 795 -22.29 23.40 -21.88
N PRO A 796 -22.36 24.69 -22.25
CA PRO A 796 -23.54 25.27 -22.85
C PRO A 796 -23.83 24.70 -24.23
N SER A 797 -25.10 24.72 -24.65
CA SER A 797 -25.56 24.17 -25.94
C SER A 797 -24.76 24.68 -27.14
N ASP A 798 -24.38 25.95 -27.09
CA ASP A 798 -23.79 26.68 -28.22
C ASP A 798 -22.39 26.19 -28.58
N VAL A 799 -21.68 25.57 -27.63
CA VAL A 799 -20.31 25.05 -27.83
C VAL A 799 -20.28 23.54 -28.09
N LEU A 800 -21.40 22.83 -27.93
CA LEU A 800 -21.47 21.38 -28.11
C LEU A 800 -21.13 20.95 -29.55
N GLY A 801 -21.56 21.74 -30.54
CA GLY A 801 -21.21 21.51 -31.96
C GLY A 801 -19.68 21.52 -32.18
N THR A 802 -18.99 22.52 -31.64
CA THR A 802 -17.53 22.61 -31.72
C THR A 802 -16.86 21.49 -30.94
N ALA A 803 -17.33 21.18 -29.72
CA ALA A 803 -16.77 20.11 -28.90
C ALA A 803 -16.91 18.72 -29.55
N THR A 804 -18.07 18.41 -30.15
CA THR A 804 -18.28 17.17 -30.89
C THR A 804 -17.40 17.08 -32.14
N ALA A 805 -17.18 18.19 -32.84
CA ALA A 805 -16.24 18.25 -33.97
C ALA A 805 -14.80 17.95 -33.51
N CYS A 806 -14.32 18.57 -32.43
CA CYS A 806 -13.01 18.26 -31.85
C CYS A 806 -12.90 16.78 -31.45
N LEU A 807 -13.94 16.21 -30.83
CA LEU A 807 -13.94 14.78 -30.46
C LEU A 807 -13.85 13.86 -31.69
N SER A 808 -14.57 14.21 -32.77
CA SER A 808 -14.49 13.50 -34.04
C SER A 808 -13.09 13.56 -34.65
N MET A 809 -12.41 14.71 -34.58
CA MET A 809 -11.02 14.85 -35.01
C MET A 809 -10.09 13.95 -34.19
N CYS A 810 -10.22 13.95 -32.86
CA CYS A 810 -9.45 13.08 -31.97
C CYS A 810 -9.65 11.59 -32.34
N ARG A 811 -10.90 11.17 -32.61
CA ARG A 811 -11.22 9.80 -33.02
C ARG A 811 -10.52 9.44 -34.34
N GLY A 812 -10.56 10.33 -35.33
CA GLY A 812 -9.88 10.13 -36.61
C GLY A 812 -8.36 10.00 -36.46
N ILE A 813 -7.74 10.80 -35.58
CA ILE A 813 -6.30 10.73 -35.28
C ILE A 813 -5.95 9.40 -34.60
N ALA A 814 -6.69 9.01 -33.56
CA ALA A 814 -6.46 7.75 -32.86
C ALA A 814 -6.58 6.54 -33.79
N PHE A 815 -7.55 6.56 -34.71
CA PHE A 815 -7.71 5.50 -35.70
C PHE A 815 -6.51 5.41 -36.65
N LYS A 816 -6.05 6.54 -37.21
CA LYS A 816 -4.85 6.59 -38.06
C LYS A 816 -3.60 6.10 -37.35
N TRP A 817 -3.38 6.52 -36.09
CA TRP A 817 -2.25 6.03 -35.30
C TRP A 817 -2.32 4.52 -35.07
N THR A 818 -3.53 3.98 -34.90
CA THR A 818 -3.73 2.53 -34.76
C THR A 818 -3.35 1.80 -36.04
N GLU A 819 -3.78 2.29 -37.20
CA GLU A 819 -3.39 1.74 -38.51
C GLU A 819 -1.86 1.80 -38.74
N GLU A 820 -1.22 2.93 -38.42
CA GLU A 820 0.24 3.09 -38.53
C GLU A 820 1.01 2.11 -37.63
N LEU A 821 0.54 1.92 -36.39
CA LEU A 821 1.16 0.98 -35.45
C LEU A 821 0.96 -0.48 -35.87
N GLN A 822 -0.22 -0.83 -36.39
CA GLN A 822 -0.50 -2.17 -36.93
C GLN A 822 0.39 -2.48 -38.14
N SER A 823 0.56 -1.52 -39.06
CA SER A 823 1.45 -1.69 -40.23
C SER A 823 2.90 -1.95 -39.79
N LYS A 824 3.42 -1.15 -38.84
CA LYS A 824 4.79 -1.33 -38.31
C LYS A 824 4.97 -2.66 -37.59
N ALA A 825 3.98 -3.10 -36.82
CA ALA A 825 4.03 -4.39 -36.13
C ALA A 825 4.05 -5.57 -37.13
N ALA A 826 3.33 -5.46 -38.25
CA ALA A 826 3.36 -6.45 -39.33
C ALA A 826 4.74 -6.50 -40.03
N GLU A 827 5.36 -5.34 -40.29
CA GLU A 827 6.70 -5.26 -40.90
C GLU A 827 7.80 -5.87 -40.00
N GLU A 828 7.74 -5.67 -38.68
CA GLU A 828 8.71 -6.26 -37.73
C GLU A 828 8.56 -7.80 -37.60
N THR A 829 7.34 -8.33 -37.75
CA THR A 829 7.10 -9.78 -37.71
C THR A 829 7.53 -10.47 -39.01
N GLU A 830 7.45 -9.80 -40.16
CA GLU A 830 8.03 -10.30 -41.42
C GLU A 830 9.56 -10.22 -41.43
N GLY A 831 10.15 -9.14 -40.90
CA GLY A 831 11.61 -9.00 -40.78
C GLY A 831 12.28 -10.07 -39.92
N SER A 832 11.60 -10.52 -38.85
CA SER A 832 12.13 -11.59 -37.97
C SER A 832 12.06 -12.98 -38.61
N ARG A 833 11.15 -13.22 -39.57
CA ARG A 833 11.07 -14.48 -40.34
C ARG A 833 12.07 -14.58 -41.49
N HIS A 834 12.73 -13.49 -41.86
CA HIS A 834 13.82 -13.50 -42.85
C HIS A 834 15.22 -13.52 -42.22
N ALA A 835 15.31 -13.45 -40.89
CA ALA A 835 16.57 -13.50 -40.13
C ALA A 835 16.82 -14.85 -39.42
N GLU A 836 15.87 -15.79 -39.47
CA GLU A 836 16.06 -17.23 -39.21
C GLU A 836 16.25 -17.98 -40.53
#